data_AF-A0A8C2ETW4-F1
#
_entry.id   AF-A0A8C2ETW4-F1
#
_cell.length_a   1.000
_cell.length_b   1.000
_cell.length_c   1.000
_cell.angle_alpha   90.00
_cell.angle_beta   90.00
_cell.angle_gamma   90.00
#
_symmetry.space_group_name_H-M   'P 1'
#
loop_
_entity.id
_entity.type
_entity.pdbx_description
1 polymer ?
#
loop_
_entity_poly.entity_id
_entity_poly.type
_entity_poly.pdbx_seq_one_letter_code
_entity_poly.pdbx_strand_id
1 'polypeptide(L)'
;MGGHSTSWAQSRKRSVRVILNHFGMAPQGAVHLQNASFWRAHKFELVSLGVLVPCQWSVRHQYLEFHANLSLKPRYRGSVGRNFSGIWHIQTYTSIQPFERALALSGDARCPSGFYSMEELRPHIERPQEDPEGPGADGKPFVTGILTPAELREKQEGLSRSSFNQFASDRISLHRSLGVDTRPPECVEQKFSRCPRLPTTSVIIVFHNEAWSTLLRTIWSVLHTSPAVLLKEIILVDDASTQDHLKAPLEQYVQSLEIVRVLRQRERKGLISARLMGAREAGGQVLAFLDSHCECFYGWLEPLLARLVQEPTTVVSPSIAVINKNDLQFIKPVMSSRTHTRGNFDWILSFGWETIPEEERVKRKDETYPVRTPTIAGGLFAIYKQFFEHVGTYDDNMEFWGAENIEMSFRVWLCGGSLEIIPCSVVGHIFRTKSPHSFTKGIDVIARNQVRLAEVWMDDYKKIFYNRNKKAAAIAAEKSYGDISERLKLKERLHCRNFSWYLENIFTEAFVPDLNPVLYGSLKNIATNTCLDIGEKNPGGKSVVLFICHNMGINQYFEYTSHQELRHNIDKQLCLHATIEPEPVRVELCNFQGEGTVPAPQQTWSFILIYLVLNVLFSKCLMVEYGNIIMKNCDPANNYQHWSFI
;
A
#
# COMPACT_ATOMS: atom_id res chain seq x y z
N MET A 1 -19.70 -40.74 35.39
CA MET A 1 -20.33 -42.06 35.37
C MET A 1 -20.15 -42.65 33.98
N GLY A 2 -19.43 -43.78 33.87
CA GLY A 2 -19.28 -44.69 32.72
C GLY A 2 -18.68 -44.11 31.42
N GLY A 3 -17.64 -44.64 30.79
CA GLY A 3 -16.83 -45.83 30.97
C GLY A 3 -15.94 -46.02 29.73
N HIS A 4 -14.65 -46.28 29.95
CA HIS A 4 -13.71 -47.15 29.21
C HIS A 4 -13.62 -47.09 27.66
N SER A 5 -12.50 -46.60 27.09
CA SER A 5 -11.23 -47.33 26.76
C SER A 5 -11.39 -48.25 25.54
N THR A 6 -10.53 -48.29 24.51
CA THR A 6 -9.06 -48.51 24.42
C THR A 6 -8.66 -48.33 22.93
N SER A 7 -7.51 -47.74 22.55
CA SER A 7 -6.18 -48.36 22.42
C SER A 7 -6.16 -49.57 21.43
N TRP A 8 -5.30 -49.75 20.40
CA TRP A 8 -3.88 -49.44 20.18
C TRP A 8 -3.43 -49.79 18.74
N ALA A 9 -2.22 -49.37 18.40
CA ALA A 9 -1.47 -49.60 17.16
C ALA A 9 -0.95 -51.03 16.92
N GLN A 10 -0.68 -51.39 15.64
CA GLN A 10 0.28 -52.40 15.16
C GLN A 10 0.80 -51.92 13.78
N SER A 11 2.09 -51.65 13.49
CA SER A 11 3.38 -52.36 13.58
C SER A 11 3.74 -53.26 12.37
N ARG A 12 5.02 -53.10 11.92
CA ARG A 12 5.93 -53.99 11.14
C ARG A 12 6.22 -53.52 9.70
N LYS A 13 7.43 -53.05 9.37
CA LYS A 13 8.79 -53.66 9.28
C LYS A 13 8.95 -54.72 8.17
N ARG A 14 9.80 -54.41 7.17
CA ARG A 14 10.93 -55.18 6.55
C ARG A 14 11.16 -54.65 5.11
N SER A 15 12.29 -54.08 4.70
CA SER A 15 13.69 -54.57 4.60
C SER A 15 14.02 -55.29 3.26
N VAL A 16 14.89 -54.63 2.47
CA VAL A 16 16.17 -55.14 1.89
C VAL A 16 16.23 -55.79 0.48
N ARG A 17 17.16 -55.22 -0.34
CA ARG A 17 18.09 -55.73 -1.42
C ARG A 17 17.90 -55.03 -2.78
N VAL A 18 18.82 -54.22 -3.34
CA VAL A 18 20.27 -54.32 -3.73
C VAL A 18 20.51 -55.14 -5.02
N ILE A 19 21.45 -54.64 -5.86
CA ILE A 19 22.21 -55.24 -7.01
C ILE A 19 21.66 -54.82 -8.39
N LEU A 20 22.42 -54.42 -9.43
CA LEU A 20 23.78 -53.88 -9.68
C LEU A 20 23.84 -53.47 -11.18
N ASN A 21 24.67 -52.47 -11.48
CA ASN A 21 25.44 -52.20 -12.71
C ASN A 21 25.16 -52.93 -14.04
N HIS A 22 25.22 -52.18 -15.15
CA HIS A 22 26.13 -52.52 -16.26
C HIS A 22 26.66 -51.28 -17.01
N PHE A 23 27.96 -51.32 -17.28
CA PHE A 23 28.79 -50.41 -18.07
C PHE A 23 28.48 -50.50 -19.57
N GLY A 24 28.78 -49.44 -20.34
CA GLY A 24 28.85 -49.48 -21.80
C GLY A 24 29.51 -48.23 -22.38
N MET A 25 30.72 -48.39 -22.92
CA MET A 25 31.61 -47.37 -23.48
C MET A 25 31.09 -46.66 -24.75
N ALA A 26 31.66 -45.48 -25.02
CA ALA A 26 31.62 -44.73 -26.29
C ALA A 26 32.29 -45.52 -27.45
N PRO A 27 32.17 -45.11 -28.74
CA PRO A 27 33.08 -44.07 -29.24
C PRO A 27 32.54 -43.11 -30.35
N GLN A 28 33.28 -42.00 -30.47
CA GLN A 28 33.60 -41.14 -31.63
C GLN A 28 32.94 -41.38 -33.00
N GLY A 29 32.59 -40.27 -33.65
CA GLY A 29 32.35 -40.19 -35.10
C GLY A 29 32.28 -38.74 -35.59
N ALA A 30 33.44 -38.14 -35.86
CA ALA A 30 33.56 -36.93 -36.66
C ALA A 30 33.55 -37.30 -38.15
N VAL A 31 32.73 -36.64 -38.96
CA VAL A 31 32.83 -36.68 -40.43
C VAL A 31 32.73 -35.26 -40.98
N HIS A 32 33.81 -34.87 -41.65
CA HIS A 32 33.95 -33.73 -42.53
C HIS A 32 32.93 -33.75 -43.67
N LEU A 33 32.43 -32.57 -44.08
CA LEU A 33 32.22 -32.26 -45.49
C LEU A 33 32.65 -30.82 -45.76
N GLN A 34 33.68 -30.70 -46.60
CA GLN A 34 34.18 -29.48 -47.23
C GLN A 34 33.37 -29.16 -48.50
N ASN A 35 33.38 -27.86 -48.83
CA ASN A 35 33.30 -27.26 -50.16
C ASN A 35 31.99 -27.40 -50.97
N ALA A 36 31.34 -26.28 -51.29
CA ALA A 36 31.71 -25.50 -52.48
C ALA A 36 30.85 -24.23 -52.61
N SER A 37 31.54 -23.11 -52.73
CA SER A 37 31.09 -21.82 -53.22
C SER A 37 30.58 -21.88 -54.66
N PHE A 38 29.49 -21.17 -54.97
CA PHE A 38 29.24 -20.64 -56.32
C PHE A 38 28.67 -19.22 -56.25
N TRP A 39 29.33 -18.35 -57.00
CA TRP A 39 29.03 -16.95 -57.25
C TRP A 39 27.73 -16.76 -58.02
N ARG A 40 27.00 -15.66 -57.73
CA ARG A 40 26.56 -14.70 -58.76
C ARG A 40 26.16 -13.38 -58.14
N ALA A 41 26.90 -12.34 -58.55
CA ALA A 41 26.58 -10.94 -58.38
C ALA A 41 25.55 -10.50 -59.43
N HIS A 42 24.69 -9.56 -59.08
CA HIS A 42 24.22 -8.54 -60.00
C HIS A 42 24.23 -7.17 -59.30
N LYS A 43 25.18 -6.33 -59.73
CA LYS A 43 25.15 -4.87 -59.64
C LYS A 43 24.33 -4.34 -60.81
N PHE A 44 23.55 -3.29 -60.58
CA PHE A 44 23.39 -2.18 -61.53
C PHE A 44 23.39 -0.85 -60.78
N GLU A 45 24.36 -0.02 -61.18
CA GLU A 45 24.56 1.43 -60.99
C GLU A 45 23.50 2.25 -61.79
N LEU A 46 23.32 3.57 -61.77
CA LEU A 46 23.79 4.83 -61.15
C LEU A 46 22.74 5.89 -61.61
N VAL A 47 22.54 7.04 -60.96
CA VAL A 47 22.98 8.42 -61.35
C VAL A 47 22.23 9.34 -60.36
N SER A 48 22.81 9.99 -59.35
CA SER A 48 23.74 11.15 -59.26
C SER A 48 23.17 12.53 -59.60
N LEU A 49 23.27 13.45 -58.62
CA LEU A 49 23.52 14.92 -58.64
C LEU A 49 23.60 15.34 -57.15
N GLY A 50 24.76 15.55 -56.52
CA GLY A 50 25.64 16.74 -56.63
C GLY A 50 25.03 17.89 -55.79
N VAL A 51 25.60 18.35 -54.66
CA VAL A 51 26.81 19.19 -54.53
C VAL A 51 27.40 19.12 -53.10
N LEU A 52 28.73 18.99 -53.01
CA LEU A 52 29.64 19.28 -51.88
C LEU A 52 30.50 20.49 -52.28
N VAL A 53 30.95 21.36 -51.35
CA VAL A 53 32.35 21.51 -50.82
C VAL A 53 32.39 22.64 -49.72
N PRO A 54 33.48 22.85 -48.93
CA PRO A 54 33.41 23.03 -47.47
C PRO A 54 34.18 24.29 -46.96
N CYS A 55 34.35 24.46 -45.65
CA CYS A 55 35.48 25.22 -45.07
C CYS A 55 35.81 24.74 -43.64
N GLN A 56 37.06 24.32 -43.43
CA GLN A 56 37.74 24.13 -42.14
C GLN A 56 38.37 25.46 -41.69
N TRP A 57 38.45 25.75 -40.37
CA TRP A 57 39.57 26.49 -39.73
C TRP A 57 39.68 26.18 -38.22
N SER A 58 40.69 25.37 -37.86
CA SER A 58 41.74 25.53 -36.83
C SER A 58 41.52 26.23 -35.46
N VAL A 59 41.74 25.44 -34.38
CA VAL A 59 42.63 25.62 -33.18
C VAL A 59 42.41 26.79 -32.17
N ARG A 60 42.11 26.47 -30.90
CA ARG A 60 43.00 26.67 -29.70
C ARG A 60 42.31 26.31 -28.37
N HIS A 61 42.95 25.43 -27.60
CA HIS A 61 42.78 25.26 -26.15
C HIS A 61 43.47 26.42 -25.40
N GLN A 62 42.85 26.92 -24.33
CA GLN A 62 43.58 27.62 -23.26
C GLN A 62 42.93 27.39 -21.89
N TYR A 63 43.78 26.91 -20.98
CA TYR A 63 43.60 26.79 -19.53
C TYR A 63 43.50 28.18 -18.87
N LEU A 64 42.80 28.26 -17.74
CA LEU A 64 43.02 29.26 -16.70
C LEU A 64 43.06 28.55 -15.34
N GLU A 65 44.27 28.34 -14.83
CA GLU A 65 44.56 28.13 -13.43
C GLU A 65 44.54 29.48 -12.69
N PHE A 66 44.08 29.47 -11.43
CA PHE A 66 44.44 30.49 -10.45
C PHE A 66 45.23 29.83 -9.32
N HIS A 67 46.48 30.27 -9.19
CA HIS A 67 47.42 29.94 -8.13
C HIS A 67 47.21 30.83 -6.90
N ALA A 68 47.43 30.28 -5.71
CA ALA A 68 48.25 30.86 -4.63
C ALA A 68 48.49 29.77 -3.57
N ASN A 69 49.72 29.21 -3.50
CA ASN A 69 50.75 29.51 -2.49
C ASN A 69 50.40 29.08 -1.05
N LEU A 70 51.26 28.52 -0.21
CA LEU A 70 52.61 27.97 -0.25
C LEU A 70 52.83 27.44 1.19
N SER A 71 53.47 26.28 1.39
CA SER A 71 54.54 26.07 2.40
C SER A 71 54.70 24.60 2.79
N LEU A 72 55.75 24.01 2.24
CA LEU A 72 56.37 22.77 2.69
C LEU A 72 57.23 23.03 3.94
N LYS A 73 57.26 22.08 4.89
CA LYS A 73 58.53 21.53 5.39
C LYS A 73 58.37 20.14 6.03
N PRO A 74 59.41 19.26 5.94
CA PRO A 74 59.31 17.81 6.17
C PRO A 74 60.14 17.31 7.38
N ARG A 75 59.92 16.05 7.81
CA ARG A 75 60.88 15.08 8.40
C ARG A 75 60.08 13.89 8.97
N TYR A 76 60.19 12.63 8.55
CA TYR A 76 61.29 11.64 8.42
C TYR A 76 61.10 10.47 9.43
N ARG A 77 61.28 9.24 8.92
CA ARG A 77 61.31 7.89 9.56
C ARG A 77 59.92 7.35 9.97
N GLY A 78 59.42 6.20 9.50
CA GLY A 78 60.02 5.05 8.83
C GLY A 78 59.86 3.82 9.74
N SER A 79 58.90 2.94 9.47
CA SER A 79 58.99 1.49 9.69
C SER A 79 57.71 0.76 9.27
N VAL A 80 57.93 -0.35 8.58
CA VAL A 80 57.00 -1.32 8.01
C VAL A 80 56.18 -2.05 9.08
N GLY A 81 54.92 -2.37 8.78
CA GLY A 81 54.12 -3.34 9.55
C GLY A 81 52.73 -3.54 8.95
N ARG A 82 52.52 -4.67 8.28
CA ARG A 82 51.24 -5.10 7.68
C ARG A 82 50.14 -5.24 8.75
N ASN A 83 48.90 -4.87 8.42
CA ASN A 83 47.75 -5.79 8.51
C ASN A 83 46.52 -5.19 7.80
N PHE A 84 45.92 -6.03 6.96
CA PHE A 84 44.64 -5.82 6.29
C PHE A 84 43.49 -6.00 7.29
N SER A 85 42.67 -4.97 7.47
CA SER A 85 41.24 -5.09 7.78
C SER A 85 40.55 -3.83 7.29
N GLY A 86 40.05 -3.88 6.06
CA GLY A 86 39.23 -2.81 5.47
C GLY A 86 37.91 -2.73 6.22
N ILE A 87 37.82 -1.78 7.15
CA ILE A 87 36.56 -1.30 7.69
C ILE A 87 35.91 -0.48 6.58
N TRP A 88 34.81 -0.99 6.02
CA TRP A 88 33.92 -0.21 5.18
C TRP A 88 33.31 0.90 6.02
N HIS A 89 33.90 2.10 5.95
CA HIS A 89 33.23 3.31 6.39
C HIS A 89 32.06 3.57 5.44
N ILE A 90 30.88 3.09 5.81
CA ILE A 90 29.62 3.62 5.29
C ILE A 90 29.56 5.07 5.76
N GLN A 91 29.82 6.00 4.84
CA GLN A 91 29.48 7.41 5.07
C GLN A 91 27.95 7.51 5.11
N THR A 92 27.40 7.49 6.31
CA THR A 92 26.01 7.89 6.56
C THR A 92 25.93 9.41 6.39
N TYR A 93 25.48 9.85 5.22
CA TYR A 93 25.04 11.22 5.02
C TYR A 93 23.79 11.45 5.88
N THR A 94 23.99 12.03 7.07
CA THR A 94 22.95 12.38 8.03
C THR A 94 22.56 13.84 7.86
N SER A 95 21.59 14.13 6.98
CA SER A 95 20.95 15.47 6.90
C SER A 95 19.84 15.67 7.94
N ILE A 96 19.60 14.69 8.83
CA ILE A 96 18.53 14.69 9.85
C ILE A 96 18.93 15.44 11.15
N GLN A 97 20.19 15.86 11.28
CA GLN A 97 20.74 16.42 12.52
C GLN A 97 20.01 17.64 13.14
N PRO A 98 19.32 18.54 12.41
CA PRO A 98 18.65 19.69 13.04
C PRO A 98 17.40 19.31 13.86
N PHE A 99 16.61 18.34 13.40
CA PHE A 99 15.33 17.96 14.03
C PHE A 99 15.56 17.06 15.26
N GLU A 100 16.43 16.06 15.14
CA GLU A 100 16.81 15.19 16.26
C GLU A 100 17.47 15.98 17.40
N ARG A 101 18.28 17.01 17.09
CA ARG A 101 18.81 17.93 18.13
C ARG A 101 17.72 18.75 18.81
N ALA A 102 16.70 19.20 18.08
CA ALA A 102 15.60 19.98 18.67
C ALA A 102 14.74 19.14 19.64
N LEU A 103 14.54 17.84 19.35
CA LEU A 103 13.89 16.89 20.27
C LEU A 103 14.81 16.44 21.41
N ALA A 104 16.09 16.19 21.14
CA ALA A 104 17.07 15.77 22.16
C ALA A 104 17.39 16.87 23.18
N LEU A 105 17.15 18.15 22.85
CA LEU A 105 17.33 19.28 23.77
C LEU A 105 16.18 19.46 24.77
N SER A 106 15.13 18.62 24.75
CA SER A 106 14.14 18.55 25.83
C SER A 106 14.53 17.54 26.93
N GLY A 107 15.82 17.40 27.22
CA GLY A 107 16.31 16.72 28.41
C GLY A 107 15.86 17.49 29.66
N ASP A 108 14.62 17.26 30.08
CA ASP A 108 14.08 17.82 31.32
C ASP A 108 14.88 17.23 32.49
N ALA A 109 15.78 18.02 33.07
CA ALA A 109 16.56 17.65 34.25
C ALA A 109 15.69 17.27 35.48
N ARG A 110 14.35 17.41 35.37
CA ARG A 110 13.34 17.03 36.38
C ARG A 110 12.43 15.90 35.94
N CYS A 111 12.83 15.08 34.97
CA CYS A 111 11.98 13.98 34.53
C CYS A 111 11.94 12.85 35.58
N PRO A 112 10.75 12.48 36.10
CA PRO A 112 10.64 11.47 37.15
C PRO A 112 11.06 10.08 36.63
N SER A 113 11.75 9.32 37.48
CA SER A 113 12.13 7.94 37.18
C SER A 113 10.95 6.96 37.30
N GLY A 114 11.12 5.77 36.73
CA GLY A 114 10.13 4.69 36.79
C GLY A 114 9.07 4.78 35.69
N PHE A 115 7.96 4.08 35.91
CA PHE A 115 6.88 3.92 34.94
C PHE A 115 5.63 4.65 35.40
N TYR A 116 4.80 5.09 34.45
CA TYR A 116 3.47 5.59 34.77
C TYR A 116 2.67 4.50 35.52
N SER A 117 1.96 4.90 36.57
CA SER A 117 1.00 4.06 37.27
C SER A 117 -0.34 4.04 36.56
N MET A 118 -1.18 3.04 36.86
CA MET A 118 -2.54 2.96 36.32
C MET A 118 -3.38 4.19 36.71
N GLU A 119 -3.17 4.76 37.89
CA GLU A 119 -3.86 5.98 38.33
C GLU A 119 -3.45 7.20 37.50
N GLU A 120 -2.16 7.34 37.16
CA GLU A 120 -1.70 8.40 36.27
C GLU A 120 -2.24 8.21 34.83
N LEU A 121 -2.44 6.96 34.40
CA LEU A 121 -2.98 6.62 33.08
C LEU A 121 -4.51 6.48 33.06
N ARG A 122 -5.21 6.92 34.10
CA ARG A 122 -6.68 6.87 34.11
C ARG A 122 -7.27 7.68 32.93
N PRO A 123 -8.38 7.23 32.35
CA PRO A 123 -8.98 7.90 31.20
C PRO A 123 -9.47 9.31 31.55
N HIS A 124 -9.70 10.13 30.53
CA HIS A 124 -10.24 11.48 30.74
C HIS A 124 -11.64 11.46 31.39
N ILE A 125 -12.50 10.53 30.98
CA ILE A 125 -13.81 10.30 31.58
C ILE A 125 -14.01 8.81 31.82
N GLU A 126 -14.36 8.42 33.05
CA GLU A 126 -14.72 7.04 33.36
C GLU A 126 -15.98 6.61 32.60
N ARG A 127 -15.96 5.40 32.05
CA ARG A 127 -17.11 4.85 31.35
C ARG A 127 -18.23 4.58 32.36
N PRO A 128 -19.48 5.00 32.09
CA PRO A 128 -20.61 4.65 32.94
C PRO A 128 -20.84 3.14 32.98
N GLN A 129 -21.58 2.67 33.98
CA GLN A 129 -21.99 1.27 34.04
C GLN A 129 -22.98 0.98 32.90
N GLU A 130 -22.60 0.06 32.01
CA GLU A 130 -23.42 -0.36 30.87
C GLU A 130 -24.26 -1.60 31.22
N ASP A 131 -25.38 -1.78 30.51
CA ASP A 131 -26.16 -3.01 30.54
C ASP A 131 -25.42 -4.12 29.75
N PRO A 132 -24.97 -5.22 30.38
CA PRO A 132 -24.27 -6.32 29.71
C PRO A 132 -25.09 -7.05 28.64
N GLU A 133 -26.43 -6.97 28.76
CA GLU A 133 -27.39 -7.56 27.82
C GLU A 133 -27.95 -6.50 26.85
N GLY A 134 -27.45 -5.27 26.94
CA GLY A 134 -27.82 -4.19 26.05
C GLY A 134 -27.41 -4.46 24.59
N PRO A 135 -28.07 -3.83 23.60
CA PRO A 135 -27.78 -4.10 22.21
C PRO A 135 -26.33 -3.75 21.84
N GLY A 136 -25.60 -4.73 21.29
CA GLY A 136 -24.20 -4.57 20.90
C GLY A 136 -23.22 -4.35 22.07
N ALA A 137 -23.65 -4.64 23.31
CA ALA A 137 -22.80 -4.57 24.50
C ALA A 137 -21.54 -5.42 24.33
N ASP A 138 -20.43 -4.95 24.90
CA ASP A 138 -19.10 -5.57 24.80
C ASP A 138 -18.61 -5.82 23.36
N GLY A 139 -19.11 -5.05 22.39
CA GLY A 139 -18.77 -5.19 20.97
C GLY A 139 -19.38 -6.43 20.31
N LYS A 140 -20.37 -7.08 20.94
CA LYS A 140 -21.15 -8.19 20.35
C LYS A 140 -21.95 -7.71 19.11
N PRO A 141 -22.33 -8.60 18.18
CA PRO A 141 -23.21 -8.23 17.07
C PRO A 141 -24.57 -7.74 17.59
N PHE A 142 -25.11 -6.70 16.95
CA PHE A 142 -26.48 -6.28 17.15
C PHE A 142 -27.43 -7.29 16.49
N VAL A 143 -28.27 -7.93 17.31
CA VAL A 143 -29.24 -8.92 16.85
C VAL A 143 -30.59 -8.25 16.69
N THR A 144 -31.11 -8.21 15.46
CA THR A 144 -32.48 -7.75 15.19
C THR A 144 -33.47 -8.90 15.29
N GLY A 145 -34.57 -8.70 16.01
CA GLY A 145 -35.76 -9.54 15.92
C GLY A 145 -36.54 -9.30 14.62
N ILE A 146 -37.82 -9.67 14.61
CA ILE A 146 -38.73 -9.39 13.49
C ILE A 146 -38.99 -7.88 13.44
N LEU A 147 -38.50 -7.22 12.39
CA LEU A 147 -38.69 -5.78 12.19
C LEU A 147 -40.09 -5.49 11.64
N THR A 148 -40.72 -4.45 12.17
CA THR A 148 -41.94 -3.89 11.58
C THR A 148 -41.65 -3.28 10.20
N PRO A 149 -42.67 -3.09 9.34
CA PRO A 149 -42.49 -2.41 8.05
C PRO A 149 -41.89 -1.01 8.17
N ALA A 150 -42.13 -0.30 9.28
CA ALA A 150 -41.56 1.03 9.52
C ALA A 150 -40.06 0.95 9.87
N GLU A 151 -39.66 0.05 10.76
CA GLU A 151 -38.26 -0.18 11.12
C GLU A 151 -37.43 -0.70 9.94
N LEU A 152 -38.04 -1.53 9.09
CA LEU A 152 -37.38 -1.99 7.88
C LEU A 152 -37.06 -0.82 6.93
N ARG A 153 -37.98 0.14 6.79
CA ARG A 153 -37.75 1.37 6.02
C ARG A 153 -36.65 2.24 6.66
N GLU A 154 -36.70 2.46 7.97
CA GLU A 154 -35.66 3.19 8.71
C GLU A 154 -34.27 2.57 8.49
N LYS A 155 -34.17 1.23 8.57
CA LYS A 155 -32.93 0.49 8.29
C LYS A 155 -32.44 0.68 6.85
N GLN A 156 -33.33 0.62 5.87
CA GLN A 156 -32.98 0.82 4.46
C GLN A 156 -32.52 2.27 4.18
N GLU A 157 -33.20 3.26 4.75
CA GLU A 157 -32.83 4.67 4.64
C GLU A 157 -31.46 4.94 5.29
N GLY A 158 -31.21 4.41 6.48
CA GLY A 158 -29.92 4.48 7.15
C GLY A 158 -28.78 3.85 6.34
N LEU A 159 -29.01 2.68 5.75
CA LEU A 159 -28.06 2.01 4.86
C LEU A 159 -27.77 2.84 3.61
N SER A 160 -28.79 3.45 3.01
CA SER A 160 -28.66 4.31 1.82
C SER A 160 -27.84 5.56 2.12
N ARG A 161 -28.09 6.23 3.26
CA ARG A 161 -27.41 7.47 3.65
C ARG A 161 -25.96 7.24 4.06
N SER A 162 -25.72 6.23 4.88
CA SER A 162 -24.45 6.09 5.62
C SER A 162 -23.57 4.94 5.08
N SER A 163 -24.09 4.10 4.19
CA SER A 163 -23.41 2.90 3.66
C SER A 163 -23.04 1.84 4.72
N PHE A 164 -23.67 1.91 5.89
CA PHE A 164 -23.66 0.92 6.97
C PHE A 164 -25.01 0.91 7.70
N ASN A 165 -25.25 -0.07 8.56
CA ASN A 165 -26.51 -0.23 9.29
C ASN A 165 -26.65 0.82 10.40
N GLN A 166 -27.04 2.04 10.03
CA GLN A 166 -27.26 3.12 10.99
C GLN A 166 -28.37 2.77 12.00
N PHE A 167 -29.42 2.04 11.60
CA PHE A 167 -30.49 1.60 12.50
C PHE A 167 -29.97 0.82 13.72
N ALA A 168 -28.98 -0.05 13.50
CA ALA A 168 -28.29 -0.74 14.58
C ALA A 168 -27.44 0.23 15.41
N SER A 169 -26.66 1.09 14.76
CA SER A 169 -25.83 2.08 15.46
C SER A 169 -26.66 3.00 16.36
N ASP A 170 -27.84 3.44 15.92
CA ASP A 170 -28.69 4.35 16.70
C ASP A 170 -29.31 3.67 17.94
N ARG A 171 -29.26 2.33 18.03
CA ARG A 171 -29.76 1.52 19.15
C ARG A 171 -28.66 0.90 20.02
N ILE A 172 -27.40 1.11 19.65
CA ILE A 172 -26.23 0.70 20.43
C ILE A 172 -25.76 1.91 21.25
N SER A 173 -25.45 1.68 22.52
CA SER A 173 -24.94 2.73 23.42
C SER A 173 -23.76 3.52 22.82
N LEU A 174 -23.74 4.82 23.07
CA LEU A 174 -22.61 5.69 22.72
C LEU A 174 -21.39 5.41 23.61
N HIS A 175 -21.62 4.81 24.78
CA HIS A 175 -20.61 4.54 25.80
C HIS A 175 -20.18 3.07 25.83
N ARG A 176 -20.62 2.25 24.86
CA ARG A 176 -20.47 0.79 24.93
C ARG A 176 -19.04 0.38 25.25
N SER A 177 -18.94 -0.62 26.12
CA SER A 177 -17.71 -1.35 26.37
C SER A 177 -17.35 -2.25 25.18
N LEU A 178 -16.07 -2.64 25.10
CA LEU A 178 -15.60 -3.66 24.15
C LEU A 178 -15.25 -4.98 24.86
N GLY A 179 -15.84 -5.20 26.04
CA GLY A 179 -15.68 -6.39 26.88
C GLY A 179 -14.31 -6.46 27.53
N VAL A 180 -13.85 -7.68 27.77
CA VAL A 180 -12.50 -7.95 28.29
C VAL A 180 -11.42 -7.58 27.29
N ASP A 181 -10.26 -7.15 27.78
CA ASP A 181 -9.08 -6.92 26.94
C ASP A 181 -8.54 -8.26 26.44
N THR A 182 -8.59 -8.46 25.12
CA THR A 182 -8.16 -9.70 24.46
C THR A 182 -6.88 -9.50 23.63
N ARG A 183 -6.14 -8.42 23.87
CA ARG A 183 -4.81 -8.24 23.26
C ARG A 183 -3.81 -9.29 23.79
N PRO A 184 -2.70 -9.51 23.07
CA PRO A 184 -1.60 -10.31 23.58
C PRO A 184 -1.16 -9.88 24.99
N PRO A 185 -0.82 -10.82 25.91
CA PRO A 185 -0.48 -10.48 27.29
C PRO A 185 0.62 -9.42 27.42
N GLU A 186 1.64 -9.47 26.56
CA GLU A 186 2.73 -8.49 26.54
C GLU A 186 2.26 -7.05 26.26
N CYS A 187 1.14 -6.87 25.55
CA CYS A 187 0.53 -5.56 25.31
C CYS A 187 -0.23 -5.06 26.53
N VAL A 188 -0.91 -5.95 27.25
CA VAL A 188 -1.68 -5.62 28.46
C VAL A 188 -0.73 -5.31 29.62
N GLU A 189 0.38 -6.03 29.71
CA GLU A 189 1.39 -5.88 30.75
C GLU A 189 2.44 -4.80 30.45
N GLN A 190 2.37 -4.16 29.27
CA GLN A 190 3.31 -3.15 28.82
C GLN A 190 3.33 -1.95 29.79
N LYS A 191 4.54 -1.54 30.20
CA LYS A 191 4.75 -0.37 31.06
C LYS A 191 5.44 0.74 30.27
N PHE A 192 5.01 1.97 30.51
CA PHE A 192 5.54 3.15 29.83
C PHE A 192 6.44 3.96 30.76
N SER A 193 7.67 4.22 30.34
CA SER A 193 8.62 5.01 31.12
C SER A 193 8.11 6.44 31.28
N ARG A 194 8.28 7.03 32.46
CA ARG A 194 8.03 8.46 32.67
C ARG A 194 9.12 9.34 32.06
N CYS A 195 10.27 8.76 31.70
CA CYS A 195 11.42 9.46 31.13
C CYS A 195 11.98 8.73 29.89
N PRO A 196 12.10 9.40 28.74
CA PRO A 196 11.41 10.67 28.40
C PRO A 196 9.89 10.58 28.58
N ARG A 197 9.23 11.71 28.92
CA ARG A 197 7.78 11.76 29.12
C ARG A 197 7.04 11.45 27.83
N LEU A 198 5.88 10.80 27.95
CA LEU A 198 4.97 10.65 26.82
C LEU A 198 4.41 12.04 26.41
N PRO A 199 4.40 12.36 25.11
CA PRO A 199 3.91 13.64 24.62
C PRO A 199 2.40 13.78 24.75
N THR A 200 1.92 15.02 24.87
CA THR A 200 0.48 15.30 24.79
C THR A 200 -0.01 15.21 23.33
N THR A 201 -1.27 14.82 23.15
CA THR A 201 -1.87 14.54 21.84
C THR A 201 -3.13 15.36 21.61
N SER A 202 -3.25 15.97 20.43
CA SER A 202 -4.51 16.46 19.90
C SER A 202 -5.11 15.41 18.97
N VAL A 203 -6.29 14.90 19.32
CA VAL A 203 -7.03 13.96 18.46
C VAL A 203 -7.84 14.77 17.45
N ILE A 204 -7.66 14.53 16.15
CA ILE A 204 -8.33 15.25 15.07
C ILE A 204 -9.28 14.28 14.36
N ILE A 205 -10.57 14.58 14.41
CA ILE A 205 -11.64 13.80 13.76
C ILE A 205 -12.29 14.65 12.69
N VAL A 206 -12.07 14.31 11.43
CA VAL A 206 -12.75 14.95 10.30
C VAL A 206 -14.07 14.23 10.05
N PHE A 207 -15.13 14.98 9.78
CA PHE A 207 -16.42 14.40 9.40
C PHE A 207 -17.11 15.23 8.32
N HIS A 208 -17.90 14.54 7.48
CA HIS A 208 -18.82 15.15 6.54
C HIS A 208 -20.09 14.30 6.51
N ASN A 209 -21.23 14.87 6.91
CA ASN A 209 -22.52 14.18 6.86
C ASN A 209 -22.54 12.82 7.61
N GLU A 210 -21.78 12.70 8.69
CA GLU A 210 -21.74 11.48 9.51
C GLU A 210 -23.02 11.27 10.32
N ALA A 211 -23.37 10.01 10.58
CA ALA A 211 -24.46 9.68 11.50
C ALA A 211 -24.13 10.13 12.92
N TRP A 212 -25.14 10.67 13.62
CA TRP A 212 -24.98 11.20 14.99
C TRP A 212 -24.42 10.15 15.95
N SER A 213 -24.97 8.93 15.94
CA SER A 213 -24.56 7.86 16.85
C SER A 213 -23.10 7.45 16.67
N THR A 214 -22.62 7.29 15.43
CA THR A 214 -21.23 6.90 15.17
C THR A 214 -20.23 8.02 15.48
N LEU A 215 -20.56 9.27 15.15
CA LEU A 215 -19.70 10.41 15.46
C LEU A 215 -19.53 10.54 16.99
N LEU A 216 -20.64 10.56 17.73
CA LEU A 216 -20.57 10.68 19.18
C LEU A 216 -19.92 9.47 19.84
N ARG A 217 -20.18 8.25 19.36
CA ARG A 217 -19.51 7.04 19.88
C ARG A 217 -18.00 7.12 19.67
N THR A 218 -17.53 7.69 18.58
CA THR A 218 -16.08 7.93 18.36
C THR A 218 -15.51 8.88 19.41
N ILE A 219 -16.19 10.00 19.68
CA ILE A 219 -15.78 10.99 20.70
C ILE A 219 -15.72 10.35 22.08
N TRP A 220 -16.81 9.68 22.49
CA TRP A 220 -16.89 9.00 23.78
C TRP A 220 -15.86 7.89 23.90
N SER A 221 -15.63 7.12 22.84
CA SER A 221 -14.61 6.09 22.83
C SER A 221 -13.21 6.65 23.10
N VAL A 222 -12.85 7.78 22.48
CA VAL A 222 -11.59 8.47 22.77
C VAL A 222 -11.52 8.94 24.22
N LEU A 223 -12.58 9.58 24.74
CA LEU A 223 -12.63 10.08 26.12
C LEU A 223 -12.52 8.97 27.18
N HIS A 224 -13.12 7.81 26.90
CA HIS A 224 -13.12 6.65 27.82
C HIS A 224 -11.84 5.81 27.77
N THR A 225 -11.00 5.97 26.75
CA THR A 225 -9.84 5.09 26.53
C THR A 225 -8.51 5.81 26.44
N SER A 226 -8.50 7.14 26.37
CA SER A 226 -7.28 7.94 26.33
C SER A 226 -6.95 8.49 27.72
N PRO A 227 -5.74 8.29 28.23
CA PRO A 227 -5.33 8.83 29.51
C PRO A 227 -5.46 10.35 29.59
N ALA A 228 -6.02 10.87 30.69
CA ALA A 228 -6.29 12.30 30.88
C ALA A 228 -5.02 13.16 30.76
N VAL A 229 -3.88 12.62 31.21
CA VAL A 229 -2.58 13.31 31.18
C VAL A 229 -1.96 13.37 29.77
N LEU A 230 -2.46 12.56 28.82
CA LEU A 230 -1.93 12.47 27.45
C LEU A 230 -2.88 13.12 26.43
N LEU A 231 -4.19 13.13 26.68
CA LEU A 231 -5.19 13.73 25.80
C LEU A 231 -5.31 15.23 26.06
N LYS A 232 -4.76 16.05 25.15
CA LYS A 232 -4.81 17.52 25.26
C LYS A 232 -6.18 18.07 24.87
N GLU A 233 -6.72 17.57 23.77
CA GLU A 233 -7.97 18.03 23.16
C GLU A 233 -8.46 17.05 22.09
N ILE A 234 -9.75 17.15 21.75
CA ILE A 234 -10.37 16.53 20.59
C ILE A 234 -10.88 17.66 19.68
N ILE A 235 -10.36 17.70 18.46
CA ILE A 235 -10.75 18.67 17.43
C ILE A 235 -11.63 17.97 16.40
N LEU A 236 -12.91 18.31 16.40
CA LEU A 236 -13.86 17.88 15.39
C LEU A 236 -13.81 18.86 14.23
N VAL A 237 -13.51 18.41 13.02
CA VAL A 237 -13.48 19.27 11.83
C VAL A 237 -14.62 18.88 10.90
N ASP A 238 -15.62 19.74 10.83
CA ASP A 238 -16.74 19.62 9.90
C ASP A 238 -16.34 20.09 8.50
N ASP A 239 -16.24 19.17 7.55
CA ASP A 239 -16.03 19.49 6.13
C ASP A 239 -17.35 19.85 5.43
N ALA A 240 -17.98 20.93 5.87
CA ALA A 240 -19.23 21.47 5.31
C ALA A 240 -20.39 20.47 5.25
N SER A 241 -20.70 19.83 6.38
CA SER A 241 -21.88 18.98 6.51
C SER A 241 -23.18 19.73 6.25
N THR A 242 -24.13 19.08 5.59
CA THR A 242 -25.44 19.65 5.25
C THR A 242 -26.53 19.28 6.25
N GLN A 243 -26.37 18.17 6.98
CA GLN A 243 -27.36 17.65 7.93
C GLN A 243 -27.46 18.53 9.19
N ASP A 244 -28.70 18.88 9.58
CA ASP A 244 -28.94 19.86 10.65
C ASP A 244 -28.49 19.38 12.03
N HIS A 245 -28.54 18.08 12.31
CA HIS A 245 -28.05 17.52 13.59
C HIS A 245 -26.57 17.76 13.79
N LEU A 246 -25.79 17.96 12.72
CA LEU A 246 -24.36 18.23 12.81
C LEU A 246 -24.05 19.71 13.05
N LYS A 247 -25.02 20.63 12.99
CA LYS A 247 -24.81 22.08 13.12
C LYS A 247 -24.86 22.51 14.60
N ALA A 248 -25.73 23.45 14.94
CA ALA A 248 -25.91 23.93 16.31
C ALA A 248 -26.17 22.81 17.34
N PRO A 249 -26.92 21.72 17.04
CA PRO A 249 -27.12 20.64 18.01
C PRO A 249 -25.81 19.95 18.43
N LEU A 250 -24.88 19.74 17.49
CA LEU A 250 -23.57 19.15 17.80
C LEU A 250 -22.73 20.08 18.67
N GLU A 251 -22.67 21.37 18.33
CA GLU A 251 -21.93 22.37 19.12
C GLU A 251 -22.46 22.46 20.55
N GLN A 252 -23.78 22.51 20.72
CA GLN A 252 -24.41 22.53 22.03
C GLN A 252 -24.14 21.24 22.81
N TYR A 253 -24.15 20.08 22.14
CA TYR A 253 -23.88 18.80 22.79
C TYR A 253 -22.43 18.71 23.31
N VAL A 254 -21.44 19.09 22.50
CA VAL A 254 -20.02 18.97 22.89
C VAL A 254 -19.55 20.11 23.80
N GLN A 255 -20.32 21.18 23.96
CA GLN A 255 -19.96 22.31 24.83
C GLN A 255 -19.71 21.90 26.29
N SER A 256 -20.38 20.85 26.77
CA SER A 256 -20.18 20.30 28.13
C SER A 256 -18.93 19.41 28.24
N LEU A 257 -18.32 19.04 27.11
CA LEU A 257 -17.11 18.22 27.05
C LEU A 257 -15.91 19.18 26.91
N GLU A 258 -15.37 19.64 28.05
CA GLU A 258 -14.41 20.77 28.14
C GLU A 258 -13.24 20.76 27.13
N ILE A 259 -12.76 19.57 26.74
CA ILE A 259 -11.62 19.41 25.83
C ILE A 259 -12.02 19.14 24.38
N VAL A 260 -13.31 19.21 24.03
CA VAL A 260 -13.84 18.93 22.70
C VAL A 260 -14.30 20.22 22.04
N ARG A 261 -13.85 20.47 20.81
CA ARG A 261 -14.27 21.64 20.04
C ARG A 261 -14.54 21.32 18.58
N VAL A 262 -15.45 22.10 17.97
CA VAL A 262 -15.81 21.98 16.56
C VAL A 262 -15.19 23.11 15.74
N LEU A 263 -14.50 22.75 14.68
CA LEU A 263 -14.05 23.64 13.61
C LEU A 263 -14.94 23.44 12.39
N ARG A 264 -15.37 24.53 11.76
CA ARG A 264 -16.28 24.51 10.62
C ARG A 264 -15.56 24.96 9.35
N GLN A 265 -15.45 24.06 8.38
CA GLN A 265 -15.09 24.46 7.03
C GLN A 265 -16.33 24.98 6.30
N ARG A 266 -16.29 26.23 5.82
CA ARG A 266 -17.45 26.90 5.20
C ARG A 266 -17.89 26.27 3.88
N GLU A 267 -16.94 25.68 3.16
CA GLU A 267 -17.14 25.05 1.86
C GLU A 267 -16.54 23.66 1.89
N ARG A 268 -17.12 22.73 1.14
CA ARG A 268 -16.61 21.36 1.09
C ARG A 268 -15.30 21.32 0.31
N LYS A 269 -14.19 21.07 1.01
CA LYS A 269 -12.84 21.00 0.42
C LYS A 269 -12.21 19.61 0.52
N GLY A 270 -12.79 18.72 1.30
CA GLY A 270 -12.29 17.36 1.45
C GLY A 270 -11.54 17.10 2.75
N LEU A 271 -11.24 15.80 2.93
CA LEU A 271 -10.52 15.24 4.07
C LEU A 271 -9.17 15.94 4.28
N ILE A 272 -8.42 16.17 3.21
CA ILE A 272 -7.05 16.70 3.28
C ILE A 272 -7.07 18.14 3.84
N SER A 273 -7.86 19.02 3.26
CA SER A 273 -8.01 20.40 3.72
C SER A 273 -8.53 20.46 5.16
N ALA A 274 -9.49 19.61 5.51
CA ALA A 274 -10.03 19.52 6.86
C ALA A 274 -8.99 19.02 7.89
N ARG A 275 -8.21 17.99 7.56
CA ARG A 275 -7.10 17.53 8.42
C ARG A 275 -6.06 18.61 8.62
N LEU A 276 -5.70 19.35 7.57
CA LEU A 276 -4.77 20.47 7.66
C LEU A 276 -5.34 21.60 8.53
N MET A 277 -6.65 21.87 8.48
CA MET A 277 -7.31 22.81 9.38
C MET A 277 -7.18 22.38 10.85
N GLY A 278 -7.49 21.12 11.16
CA GLY A 278 -7.34 20.59 12.51
C GLY A 278 -5.88 20.61 12.99
N ALA A 279 -4.92 20.25 12.13
CA ALA A 279 -3.50 20.21 12.46
C ALA A 279 -2.92 21.61 12.77
N ARG A 280 -3.38 22.66 12.07
CA ARG A 280 -2.99 24.04 12.36
C ARG A 280 -3.45 24.49 13.74
N GLU A 281 -4.68 24.17 14.10
CA GLU A 281 -5.29 24.57 15.37
C GLU A 281 -4.86 23.71 16.56
N ALA A 282 -4.28 22.52 16.33
CA ALA A 282 -3.86 21.59 17.37
C ALA A 282 -2.74 22.16 18.28
N GLY A 283 -2.96 22.09 19.59
CA GLY A 283 -2.01 22.50 20.63
C GLY A 283 -1.19 21.36 21.24
N GLY A 284 -1.48 20.10 20.90
CA GLY A 284 -0.72 18.92 21.32
C GLY A 284 0.62 18.79 20.59
N GLN A 285 1.55 18.06 21.21
CA GLN A 285 2.86 17.75 20.60
C GLN A 285 2.72 16.70 19.49
N VAL A 286 1.79 15.77 19.65
CA VAL A 286 1.44 14.73 18.68
C VAL A 286 0.06 15.02 18.10
N LEU A 287 -0.10 14.78 16.80
CA LEU A 287 -1.38 14.76 16.11
C LEU A 287 -1.81 13.30 15.98
N ALA A 288 -3.00 12.94 16.46
CA ALA A 288 -3.61 11.64 16.22
C ALA A 288 -4.87 11.82 15.36
N PHE A 289 -4.83 11.34 14.12
CA PHE A 289 -5.97 11.40 13.22
C PHE A 289 -6.83 10.14 13.38
N LEU A 290 -8.15 10.33 13.49
CA LEU A 290 -9.14 9.27 13.50
C LEU A 290 -10.29 9.64 12.55
N ASP A 291 -10.93 8.63 11.96
CA ASP A 291 -12.17 8.83 11.21
C ASP A 291 -13.37 8.91 12.17
N SER A 292 -14.48 9.47 11.70
CA SER A 292 -15.69 9.75 12.52
C SER A 292 -16.58 8.54 12.85
N HIS A 293 -16.08 7.34 12.61
CA HIS A 293 -16.78 6.06 12.79
C HIS A 293 -15.82 5.00 13.31
N CYS A 294 -15.12 5.35 14.39
CA CYS A 294 -14.11 4.55 15.04
C CYS A 294 -14.49 4.23 16.49
N GLU A 295 -13.96 3.12 17.00
CA GLU A 295 -14.02 2.78 18.43
C GLU A 295 -12.64 2.31 18.89
N CYS A 296 -12.04 3.05 19.81
CA CYS A 296 -10.73 2.78 20.38
C CYS A 296 -10.81 1.61 21.36
N PHE A 297 -9.86 0.67 21.25
CA PHE A 297 -9.71 -0.41 22.23
C PHE A 297 -8.92 0.08 23.45
N TYR A 298 -8.87 -0.73 24.50
CA TYR A 298 -8.13 -0.40 25.71
C TYR A 298 -6.64 -0.19 25.42
N GLY A 299 -6.03 0.84 26.02
CA GLY A 299 -4.60 1.14 25.89
C GLY A 299 -4.13 1.43 24.47
N TRP A 300 -4.98 2.03 23.63
CA TRP A 300 -4.64 2.28 22.22
C TRP A 300 -3.63 3.42 22.03
N LEU A 301 -3.59 4.41 22.92
CA LEU A 301 -2.85 5.65 22.68
C LEU A 301 -1.39 5.54 23.14
N GLU A 302 -1.17 4.96 24.32
CA GLU A 302 0.13 4.90 24.97
C GLU A 302 1.21 4.20 24.14
N PRO A 303 0.95 3.05 23.47
CA PRO A 303 1.92 2.41 22.59
C PRO A 303 2.34 3.30 21.40
N LEU A 304 1.40 4.06 20.83
CA LEU A 304 1.69 4.99 19.72
C LEU A 304 2.65 6.08 20.18
N LEU A 305 2.34 6.73 21.31
CA LEU A 305 3.13 7.82 21.85
C LEU A 305 4.50 7.35 22.33
N ALA A 306 4.56 6.18 22.97
CA ALA A 306 5.81 5.58 23.40
C ALA A 306 6.73 5.26 22.22
N ARG A 307 6.17 4.84 21.09
CA ARG A 307 6.96 4.60 19.87
C ARG A 307 7.47 5.91 19.27
N LEU A 308 6.65 6.94 19.17
CA LEU A 308 7.08 8.25 18.67
C LEU A 308 8.22 8.83 19.51
N VAL A 309 8.18 8.66 20.83
CA VAL A 309 9.27 9.08 21.72
C VAL A 309 10.59 8.36 21.40
N GLN A 310 10.55 7.09 21.01
CA GLN A 310 11.73 6.33 20.61
C GLN A 310 12.22 6.71 19.22
N GLU A 311 11.30 6.94 18.28
CA GLU A 311 11.61 7.27 16.88
C GLU A 311 10.78 8.48 16.41
N PRO A 312 11.24 9.71 16.69
CA PRO A 312 10.45 10.92 16.45
C PRO A 312 10.13 11.24 14.99
N THR A 313 10.85 10.64 14.04
CA THR A 313 10.64 10.77 12.59
C THR A 313 9.78 9.64 12.01
N THR A 314 8.98 8.99 12.85
CA THR A 314 8.07 7.90 12.45
C THR A 314 6.63 8.39 12.38
N VAL A 315 5.86 7.80 11.48
CA VAL A 315 4.40 7.82 11.50
C VAL A 315 3.91 6.46 12.00
N VAL A 316 3.13 6.46 13.07
CA VAL A 316 2.66 5.22 13.70
C VAL A 316 1.15 5.05 13.50
N SER A 317 0.73 3.90 13.02
CA SER A 317 -0.68 3.54 12.87
C SER A 317 -1.08 2.46 13.88
N PRO A 318 -2.32 2.50 14.41
CA PRO A 318 -2.85 1.36 15.15
C PRO A 318 -3.06 0.16 14.22
N SER A 319 -3.17 -1.03 14.80
CA SER A 319 -3.85 -2.15 14.17
C SER A 319 -5.34 -1.81 14.01
N ILE A 320 -5.81 -1.77 12.77
CA ILE A 320 -7.18 -1.35 12.45
C ILE A 320 -8.10 -2.57 12.49
N ALA A 321 -8.90 -2.67 13.56
CA ALA A 321 -9.90 -3.71 13.70
C ALA A 321 -11.14 -3.42 12.84
N VAL A 322 -11.83 -4.46 12.40
CA VAL A 322 -13.08 -4.31 11.66
C VAL A 322 -14.24 -4.14 12.63
N ILE A 323 -15.03 -3.08 12.44
CA ILE A 323 -16.40 -3.01 12.96
C ILE A 323 -17.32 -3.38 11.80
N ASN A 324 -18.04 -4.49 11.94
CA ASN A 324 -18.88 -5.01 10.87
C ASN A 324 -20.00 -4.01 10.54
N LYS A 325 -20.03 -3.53 9.29
CA LYS A 325 -21.00 -2.52 8.85
C LYS A 325 -22.48 -2.96 8.95
N ASN A 326 -22.77 -4.25 9.07
CA ASN A 326 -24.14 -4.77 9.05
C ASN A 326 -24.73 -4.93 10.45
N ASP A 327 -23.94 -5.36 11.43
CA ASP A 327 -24.39 -5.66 12.80
C ASP A 327 -23.56 -4.93 13.88
N LEU A 328 -22.56 -4.14 13.49
CA LEU A 328 -21.69 -3.34 14.35
C LEU A 328 -20.90 -4.18 15.36
N GLN A 329 -20.72 -5.48 15.08
CA GLN A 329 -19.80 -6.33 15.83
C GLN A 329 -18.37 -5.79 15.71
N PHE A 330 -17.69 -5.65 16.85
CA PHE A 330 -16.27 -5.34 16.89
C PHE A 330 -15.46 -6.64 16.78
N ILE A 331 -14.65 -6.79 15.74
CA ILE A 331 -13.74 -7.94 15.59
C ILE A 331 -12.52 -7.72 16.49
N LYS A 332 -12.57 -8.32 17.68
CA LYS A 332 -11.57 -8.12 18.74
C LYS A 332 -10.20 -8.72 18.39
N PRO A 333 -9.09 -8.15 18.92
CA PRO A 333 -7.80 -8.82 18.87
C PRO A 333 -7.88 -10.17 19.60
N VAL A 334 -6.99 -11.11 19.25
CA VAL A 334 -6.95 -12.44 19.85
C VAL A 334 -5.63 -12.59 20.60
N MET A 335 -5.69 -13.03 21.86
CA MET A 335 -4.53 -13.07 22.77
C MET A 335 -3.34 -13.87 22.23
N SER A 336 -3.60 -14.95 21.48
CA SER A 336 -2.57 -15.81 20.88
C SER A 336 -2.20 -15.42 19.45
N SER A 337 -2.95 -14.49 18.82
CA SER A 337 -2.70 -14.09 17.45
C SER A 337 -1.68 -12.99 17.40
N ARG A 338 -0.66 -13.19 16.57
CA ARG A 338 0.25 -12.13 16.16
C ARG A 338 -0.37 -11.27 15.06
N THR A 339 0.17 -10.09 14.83
CA THR A 339 -0.15 -9.29 13.66
C THR A 339 0.54 -9.91 12.45
N HIS A 340 -0.23 -10.18 11.40
CA HIS A 340 0.25 -10.88 10.20
C HIS A 340 0.24 -10.02 8.95
N THR A 341 -0.36 -8.82 8.98
CA THR A 341 -0.54 -7.99 7.79
C THR A 341 0.13 -6.63 7.92
N ARG A 342 0.61 -6.10 6.80
CA ARG A 342 1.08 -4.73 6.63
C ARG A 342 0.43 -4.09 5.39
N GLY A 343 0.50 -2.78 5.27
CA GLY A 343 -0.05 -2.05 4.11
C GLY A 343 0.86 -2.14 2.89
N ASN A 344 0.27 -2.27 1.71
CA ASN A 344 0.95 -2.21 0.43
C ASN A 344 0.23 -1.29 -0.57
N PHE A 345 0.69 -1.30 -1.82
CA PHE A 345 -0.03 -0.69 -2.94
C PHE A 345 0.11 -1.55 -4.19
N ASP A 346 -0.88 -1.47 -5.07
CA ASP A 346 -0.82 -2.05 -6.42
C ASP A 346 -0.35 -1.01 -7.46
N TRP A 347 -0.10 -1.46 -8.70
CA TRP A 347 0.38 -0.56 -9.76
C TRP A 347 -0.71 0.31 -10.39
N ILE A 348 -1.94 0.29 -9.87
CA ILE A 348 -2.95 1.34 -10.12
C ILE A 348 -3.05 2.34 -8.95
N LEU A 349 -2.09 2.28 -8.01
CA LEU A 349 -1.98 3.14 -6.83
C LEU A 349 -3.17 3.01 -5.87
N SER A 350 -3.73 1.81 -5.75
CA SER A 350 -4.69 1.45 -4.71
C SER A 350 -3.97 0.90 -3.49
N PHE A 351 -4.45 1.26 -2.31
CA PHE A 351 -3.99 0.68 -1.06
C PHE A 351 -4.50 -0.77 -0.90
N GLY A 352 -3.66 -1.63 -0.34
CA GLY A 352 -4.03 -3.00 0.02
C GLY A 352 -3.35 -3.48 1.31
N TRP A 353 -3.64 -4.72 1.65
CA TRP A 353 -3.01 -5.43 2.77
C TRP A 353 -2.30 -6.67 2.24
N GLU A 354 -1.11 -6.93 2.75
CA GLU A 354 -0.35 -8.16 2.48
C GLU A 354 0.20 -8.77 3.74
N THR A 355 0.61 -10.03 3.66
CA THR A 355 1.29 -10.72 4.74
C THR A 355 2.66 -10.10 5.01
N ILE A 356 3.02 -9.94 6.28
CA ILE A 356 4.36 -9.49 6.69
C ILE A 356 5.40 -10.50 6.22
N PRO A 357 6.45 -10.08 5.48
CA PRO A 357 7.52 -10.96 5.04
C PRO A 357 8.22 -11.65 6.21
N GLU A 358 8.76 -12.83 5.96
CA GLU A 358 9.45 -13.63 6.98
C GLU A 358 10.59 -12.85 7.65
N GLU A 359 11.35 -12.06 6.88
CA GLU A 359 12.46 -11.27 7.40
C GLU A 359 12.02 -10.23 8.45
N GLU A 360 10.91 -9.54 8.21
CA GLU A 360 10.33 -8.60 9.19
C GLU A 360 9.67 -9.36 10.35
N ARG A 361 9.09 -10.54 10.09
CA ARG A 361 8.45 -11.36 11.13
C ARG A 361 9.45 -11.88 12.16
N VAL A 362 10.65 -12.32 11.74
CA VAL A 362 11.67 -12.84 12.66
C VAL A 362 12.34 -11.75 13.51
N LYS A 363 12.33 -10.49 13.04
CA LYS A 363 12.83 -9.34 13.82
C LYS A 363 11.93 -9.03 15.03
N ARG A 364 10.66 -9.44 15.00
CA ARG A 364 9.66 -9.17 16.04
C ARG A 364 9.63 -10.28 17.09
N LYS A 365 10.12 -9.98 18.30
CA LYS A 365 10.13 -10.94 19.41
C LYS A 365 8.73 -11.22 19.93
N ASP A 366 7.93 -10.17 20.07
CA ASP A 366 6.57 -10.17 20.59
C ASP A 366 5.74 -9.03 19.94
N GLU A 367 4.47 -8.86 20.33
CA GLU A 367 3.57 -7.88 19.72
C GLU A 367 3.79 -6.42 20.19
N THR A 368 4.69 -6.17 21.15
CA THR A 368 5.12 -4.81 21.48
C THR A 368 6.06 -4.22 20.42
N TYR A 369 6.64 -5.05 19.56
CA TYR A 369 7.49 -4.62 18.46
C TYR A 369 6.66 -4.09 17.29
N PRO A 370 7.06 -2.94 16.71
CA PRO A 370 6.38 -2.37 15.56
C PRO A 370 6.50 -3.28 14.33
N VAL A 371 5.55 -3.12 13.41
CA VAL A 371 5.60 -3.69 12.06
C VAL A 371 5.95 -2.57 11.08
N ARG A 372 7.12 -2.63 10.45
CA ARG A 372 7.45 -1.69 9.36
C ARG A 372 6.51 -1.96 8.19
N THR A 373 5.92 -0.90 7.66
CA THR A 373 4.89 -1.00 6.61
C THR A 373 5.26 -0.14 5.39
N PRO A 374 5.24 -0.69 4.16
CA PRO A 374 5.45 0.11 2.95
C PRO A 374 4.48 1.29 2.86
N THR A 375 3.21 1.05 3.15
CA THR A 375 2.16 2.08 3.14
C THR A 375 1.27 2.01 4.38
N ILE A 376 0.56 3.10 4.67
CA ILE A 376 -0.50 3.13 5.68
C ILE A 376 -1.87 3.30 5.03
N ALA A 377 -2.92 2.83 5.72
CA ALA A 377 -4.30 3.05 5.28
C ALA A 377 -4.67 4.55 5.28
N GLY A 378 -4.02 5.35 6.13
CA GLY A 378 -4.12 6.81 6.16
C GLY A 378 -5.32 7.38 6.93
N GLY A 379 -6.35 6.58 7.23
CA GLY A 379 -7.47 6.98 8.10
C GLY A 379 -7.04 7.26 9.54
N LEU A 380 -6.21 6.36 10.08
CA LEU A 380 -5.83 6.33 11.49
C LEU A 380 -4.30 6.29 11.65
N PHE A 381 -3.73 7.33 12.26
CA PHE A 381 -2.29 7.39 12.58
C PHE A 381 -1.98 8.50 13.58
N ALA A 382 -0.82 8.39 14.23
CA ALA A 382 -0.23 9.44 15.05
C ALA A 382 1.16 9.84 14.52
N ILE A 383 1.48 11.12 14.66
CA ILE A 383 2.73 11.72 14.21
C ILE A 383 3.07 12.94 15.09
N TYR A 384 4.35 13.19 15.36
CA TYR A 384 4.74 14.48 15.95
C TYR A 384 4.31 15.64 15.05
N LYS A 385 3.68 16.66 15.63
CA LYS A 385 3.24 17.86 14.89
C LYS A 385 4.40 18.51 14.14
N GLN A 386 5.55 18.66 14.81
CA GLN A 386 6.75 19.24 14.19
C GLN A 386 7.28 18.37 13.04
N PHE A 387 7.24 17.05 13.17
CA PHE A 387 7.64 16.15 12.08
C PHE A 387 6.66 16.26 10.91
N PHE A 388 5.35 16.27 11.19
CA PHE A 388 4.30 16.47 10.18
C PHE A 388 4.52 17.75 9.37
N GLU A 389 4.86 18.85 10.02
CA GLU A 389 5.21 20.12 9.37
C GLU A 389 6.53 20.03 8.59
N HIS A 390 7.56 19.41 9.19
CA HIS A 390 8.88 19.25 8.59
C HIS A 390 8.84 18.45 7.28
N VAL A 391 8.12 17.33 7.25
CA VAL A 391 7.96 16.52 6.03
C VAL A 391 6.92 17.09 5.06
N GLY A 392 6.45 18.33 5.28
CA GLY A 392 5.57 19.05 4.35
C GLY A 392 4.11 18.59 4.37
N THR A 393 3.58 18.29 5.56
CA THR A 393 2.16 18.05 5.88
C THR A 393 1.44 17.14 4.88
N TYR A 394 0.46 17.66 4.12
CA TYR A 394 -0.15 17.02 2.96
C TYR A 394 0.04 17.93 1.73
N ASP A 395 -0.10 17.36 0.54
CA ASP A 395 -0.30 18.14 -0.68
C ASP A 395 -1.71 18.78 -0.64
N ASP A 396 -1.76 20.07 -0.32
CA ASP A 396 -2.99 20.85 -0.15
C ASP A 396 -3.79 21.09 -1.44
N ASN A 397 -3.20 20.74 -2.59
CA ASN A 397 -3.85 20.76 -3.90
C ASN A 397 -4.47 19.41 -4.29
N MET A 398 -4.34 18.37 -3.46
CA MET A 398 -5.17 17.18 -3.58
C MET A 398 -6.59 17.49 -3.12
N GLU A 399 -7.58 17.07 -3.91
CA GLU A 399 -8.97 17.44 -3.66
C GLU A 399 -9.76 16.28 -3.05
N PHE A 400 -10.75 16.60 -2.21
CA PHE A 400 -11.69 15.65 -1.60
C PHE A 400 -11.03 14.51 -0.80
N TRP A 401 -10.74 13.39 -1.46
CA TRP A 401 -10.23 12.17 -0.83
C TRP A 401 -9.51 11.31 -1.87
N GLY A 402 -8.54 10.51 -1.41
CA GLY A 402 -7.93 9.45 -2.18
C GLY A 402 -6.47 9.74 -2.51
N ALA A 403 -5.65 8.70 -2.35
CA ALA A 403 -4.22 8.65 -2.65
C ALA A 403 -3.31 9.48 -1.73
N GLU A 404 -3.86 10.28 -0.81
CA GLU A 404 -3.07 11.05 0.16
C GLU A 404 -2.28 10.15 1.12
N ASN A 405 -2.83 8.98 1.43
CA ASN A 405 -2.20 7.98 2.27
C ASN A 405 -0.98 7.35 1.58
N ILE A 406 -1.06 7.09 0.27
CA ILE A 406 0.06 6.57 -0.54
C ILE A 406 1.11 7.67 -0.77
N GLU A 407 0.70 8.90 -1.07
CA GLU A 407 1.60 10.05 -1.21
C GLU A 407 2.41 10.28 0.07
N MET A 408 1.73 10.31 1.22
CA MET A 408 2.39 10.47 2.51
C MET A 408 3.32 9.30 2.81
N SER A 409 2.92 8.08 2.45
CA SER A 409 3.74 6.89 2.66
C SER A 409 5.07 6.96 1.89
N PHE A 410 5.00 7.28 0.59
CA PHE A 410 6.22 7.44 -0.22
C PHE A 410 7.07 8.58 0.28
N ARG A 411 6.46 9.75 0.52
CA ARG A 411 7.18 10.93 1.01
C ARG A 411 7.91 10.66 2.32
N VAL A 412 7.26 10.06 3.31
CA VAL A 412 7.89 9.81 4.62
C VAL A 412 9.10 8.88 4.46
N TRP A 413 8.95 7.75 3.76
CA TRP A 413 10.07 6.82 3.54
C TRP A 413 11.20 7.45 2.73
N LEU A 414 10.87 8.10 1.61
CA LEU A 414 11.87 8.70 0.72
C LEU A 414 12.61 9.85 1.39
N CYS A 415 11.96 10.59 2.27
CA CYS A 415 12.54 11.75 2.94
C CYS A 415 13.13 11.43 4.34
N GLY A 416 13.45 10.16 4.61
CA GLY A 416 14.24 9.75 5.77
C GLY A 416 13.46 9.44 7.06
N GLY A 417 12.14 9.42 7.00
CA GLY A 417 11.29 8.91 8.08
C GLY A 417 10.95 7.43 7.92
N SER A 418 10.01 6.96 8.73
CA SER A 418 9.50 5.59 8.70
C SER A 418 7.98 5.52 8.94
N LEU A 419 7.37 4.42 8.49
CA LEU A 419 5.98 4.09 8.74
C LEU A 419 5.89 2.77 9.47
N GLU A 420 5.08 2.73 10.54
CA GLU A 420 4.96 1.55 11.39
C GLU A 420 3.53 1.32 11.84
N ILE A 421 3.14 0.05 11.92
CA ILE A 421 1.91 -0.38 12.60
C ILE A 421 2.29 -0.85 14.01
N ILE A 422 1.58 -0.39 15.03
CA ILE A 422 1.80 -0.75 16.43
C ILE A 422 0.72 -1.74 16.87
N PRO A 423 1.03 -3.05 16.97
CA PRO A 423 0.01 -4.07 17.23
C PRO A 423 -0.76 -3.92 18.54
N CYS A 424 -0.08 -3.47 19.60
CA CYS A 424 -0.71 -3.24 20.90
C CYS A 424 -1.71 -2.08 20.88
N SER A 425 -1.66 -1.20 19.88
CA SER A 425 -2.64 -0.15 19.65
C SER A 425 -3.72 -0.68 18.70
N VAL A 426 -4.95 -0.81 19.17
CA VAL A 426 -6.07 -1.33 18.36
C VAL A 426 -7.19 -0.30 18.30
N VAL A 427 -7.63 0.03 17.09
CA VAL A 427 -8.79 0.91 16.87
C VAL A 427 -9.71 0.27 15.84
N GLY A 428 -10.97 0.07 16.20
CA GLY A 428 -12.01 -0.40 15.30
C GLY A 428 -12.45 0.67 14.33
N HIS A 429 -12.76 0.27 13.11
CA HIS A 429 -13.23 1.14 12.04
C HIS A 429 -14.39 0.46 11.26
N ILE A 430 -15.45 1.23 10.95
CA ILE A 430 -16.55 0.74 10.12
C ILE A 430 -16.15 0.78 8.64
N PHE A 431 -15.73 -0.35 8.08
CA PHE A 431 -15.39 -0.45 6.66
C PHE A 431 -16.65 -0.44 5.78
N ARG A 432 -16.75 0.55 4.91
CA ARG A 432 -17.85 0.72 3.94
C ARG A 432 -17.49 0.09 2.60
N THR A 433 -18.47 -0.45 1.88
CA THR A 433 -18.25 -1.00 0.53
C THR A 433 -18.30 0.03 -0.59
N LYS A 434 -18.87 1.20 -0.31
CA LYS A 434 -18.96 2.35 -1.21
C LYS A 434 -18.78 3.61 -0.37
N SER A 435 -18.17 4.65 -0.95
CA SER A 435 -18.16 5.97 -0.32
C SER A 435 -19.60 6.50 -0.29
N PRO A 436 -20.11 6.96 0.88
CA PRO A 436 -21.43 7.58 0.96
C PRO A 436 -21.44 9.03 0.44
N HIS A 437 -20.28 9.57 0.08
CA HIS A 437 -20.15 10.96 -0.32
C HIS A 437 -20.18 11.13 -1.83
N SER A 438 -20.94 12.12 -2.31
CA SER A 438 -20.88 12.55 -3.70
C SER A 438 -19.56 13.26 -3.99
N PHE A 439 -18.96 13.01 -5.14
CA PHE A 439 -17.82 13.78 -5.63
C PHE A 439 -18.35 14.82 -6.61
N THR A 440 -18.36 16.10 -6.25
CA THR A 440 -18.96 17.16 -7.07
C THR A 440 -18.28 17.31 -8.43
N LYS A 441 -17.01 16.90 -8.54
CA LYS A 441 -16.23 16.83 -9.79
C LYS A 441 -16.08 15.40 -10.34
N GLY A 442 -16.83 14.43 -9.83
CA GLY A 442 -16.76 13.02 -10.21
C GLY A 442 -15.57 12.25 -9.62
N ILE A 443 -15.46 10.96 -9.97
CA ILE A 443 -14.41 10.05 -9.51
C ILE A 443 -13.01 10.40 -10.06
N ASP A 444 -12.96 11.25 -11.09
CA ASP A 444 -11.73 11.74 -11.73
C ASP A 444 -10.78 12.45 -10.75
N VAL A 445 -11.31 12.96 -9.63
CA VAL A 445 -10.51 13.55 -8.55
C VAL A 445 -9.48 12.57 -8.00
N ILE A 446 -9.83 11.30 -7.83
CA ILE A 446 -8.91 10.29 -7.27
C ILE A 446 -7.76 10.07 -8.25
N ALA A 447 -8.06 9.91 -9.54
CA ALA A 447 -7.05 9.78 -10.58
C ALA A 447 -6.15 11.01 -10.65
N ARG A 448 -6.70 12.22 -10.50
CA ARG A 448 -5.92 13.47 -10.43
C ARG A 448 -4.95 13.45 -9.25
N ASN A 449 -5.40 13.08 -8.05
CA ASN A 449 -4.54 13.00 -6.87
C ASN A 449 -3.44 11.93 -7.05
N GLN A 450 -3.76 10.78 -7.64
CA GLN A 450 -2.78 9.74 -8.00
C GLN A 450 -1.75 10.24 -9.02
N VAL A 451 -2.14 11.06 -10.01
CA VAL A 451 -1.17 11.64 -10.94
C VAL A 451 -0.24 12.60 -10.21
N ARG A 452 -0.74 13.44 -9.30
CA ARG A 452 0.09 14.35 -8.50
C ARG A 452 1.16 13.61 -7.70
N LEU A 453 0.78 12.53 -7.00
CA LEU A 453 1.75 11.74 -6.24
C LEU A 453 2.75 11.03 -7.15
N ALA A 454 2.30 10.49 -8.29
CA ALA A 454 3.16 9.76 -9.23
C ALA A 454 4.21 10.69 -9.86
N GLU A 455 3.79 11.90 -10.25
CA GLU A 455 4.68 12.91 -10.83
C GLU A 455 5.76 13.39 -9.85
N VAL A 456 5.47 13.44 -8.55
CA VAL A 456 6.43 13.90 -7.54
C VAL A 456 7.34 12.76 -7.05
N TRP A 457 6.77 11.57 -6.78
CA TRP A 457 7.43 10.56 -5.96
C TRP A 457 7.88 9.30 -6.69
N MET A 458 7.31 8.96 -7.86
CA MET A 458 7.54 7.66 -8.50
C MET A 458 8.63 7.65 -9.58
N ASP A 459 9.26 8.79 -9.87
CA ASP A 459 10.29 8.93 -10.90
C ASP A 459 9.85 8.27 -12.23
N ASP A 460 10.63 7.35 -12.82
CA ASP A 460 10.27 6.65 -14.06
C ASP A 460 9.16 5.60 -13.88
N TYR A 461 8.94 5.09 -12.65
CA TYR A 461 7.95 4.05 -12.37
C TYR A 461 6.51 4.52 -12.53
N LYS A 462 6.25 5.83 -12.60
CA LYS A 462 4.94 6.38 -12.96
C LYS A 462 4.43 5.88 -14.32
N LYS A 463 5.33 5.49 -15.24
CA LYS A 463 4.97 4.88 -16.53
C LYS A 463 4.17 3.59 -16.36
N ILE A 464 4.52 2.77 -15.37
CA ILE A 464 3.83 1.51 -15.04
C ILE A 464 2.37 1.81 -14.67
N PHE A 465 2.16 2.86 -13.86
CA PHE A 465 0.84 3.34 -13.48
C PHE A 465 0.04 3.88 -14.67
N TYR A 466 0.64 4.74 -15.48
CA TYR A 466 -0.03 5.33 -16.65
C TYR A 466 -0.42 4.29 -17.71
N ASN A 467 0.37 3.23 -17.89
CA ASN A 467 0.02 2.15 -18.82
C ASN A 467 -1.26 1.42 -18.37
N ARG A 468 -1.50 1.29 -17.06
CA ARG A 468 -2.67 0.59 -16.48
C ARG A 468 -3.90 1.47 -16.32
N ASN A 469 -3.71 2.77 -16.17
CA ASN A 469 -4.78 3.73 -15.96
C ASN A 469 -4.76 4.81 -17.05
N LYS A 470 -5.49 4.57 -18.15
CA LYS A 470 -5.56 5.48 -19.30
C LYS A 470 -6.07 6.87 -18.93
N LYS A 471 -6.96 6.98 -17.93
CA LYS A 471 -7.46 8.28 -17.46
C LYS A 471 -6.35 9.07 -16.77
N ALA A 472 -5.56 8.43 -15.91
CA ALA A 472 -4.40 9.05 -15.29
C ALA A 472 -3.34 9.46 -16.33
N ALA A 473 -3.10 8.62 -17.33
CA ALA A 473 -2.20 8.93 -18.45
C ALA A 473 -2.66 10.19 -19.22
N ALA A 474 -3.96 10.31 -19.50
CA ALA A 474 -4.52 11.50 -20.14
C ALA A 474 -4.33 12.76 -19.28
N ILE A 475 -4.64 12.68 -17.98
CA ILE A 475 -4.44 13.79 -17.04
C ILE A 475 -2.97 14.23 -17.00
N ALA A 476 -2.03 13.27 -16.98
CA ALA A 476 -0.60 13.55 -16.99
C ALA A 476 -0.14 14.22 -18.30
N ALA A 477 -0.57 13.70 -19.45
CA ALA A 477 -0.24 14.24 -20.78
C ALA A 477 -0.79 15.67 -20.97
N GLU A 478 -2.01 15.92 -20.51
CA GLU A 478 -2.67 17.23 -20.54
C GLU A 478 -2.15 18.19 -19.46
N LYS A 479 -1.35 17.70 -18.50
CA LYS A 479 -0.92 18.43 -17.30
C LYS A 479 -2.09 19.03 -16.50
N SER A 480 -3.25 18.39 -16.53
CA SER A 480 -4.47 18.85 -15.84
C SER A 480 -4.51 18.50 -14.34
N TYR A 481 -3.42 17.92 -13.81
CA TYR A 481 -3.25 17.63 -12.38
C TYR A 481 -2.85 18.85 -11.52
N GLY A 482 -2.66 20.02 -12.13
CA GLY A 482 -2.32 21.28 -11.46
C GLY A 482 -0.84 21.41 -11.10
N ASP A 483 -0.46 22.54 -10.52
CA ASP A 483 0.94 22.82 -10.16
C ASP A 483 1.43 21.90 -9.03
N ILE A 484 2.65 21.39 -9.19
CA ILE A 484 3.35 20.52 -8.22
C ILE A 484 4.70 21.11 -7.80
N SER A 485 5.01 22.35 -8.20
CA SER A 485 6.32 23.00 -7.98
C SER A 485 6.72 23.00 -6.51
N GLU A 486 5.81 23.29 -5.59
CA GLU A 486 6.10 23.29 -4.15
C GLU A 486 6.39 21.90 -3.60
N ARG A 487 5.78 20.84 -4.15
CA ARG A 487 6.05 19.46 -3.77
C ARG A 487 7.41 18.99 -4.29
N LEU A 488 7.79 19.41 -5.50
CA LEU A 488 9.13 19.15 -6.06
C LEU A 488 10.22 19.88 -5.26
N LYS A 489 10.04 21.16 -4.95
CA LYS A 489 10.94 21.92 -4.08
C LYS A 489 11.08 21.30 -2.68
N LEU A 490 9.98 20.76 -2.13
CA LEU A 490 10.01 20.01 -0.87
C LEU A 490 10.90 18.76 -0.99
N LYS A 491 10.71 17.95 -2.05
CA LYS A 491 11.51 16.74 -2.34
C LYS A 491 13.00 17.08 -2.44
N GLU A 492 13.35 18.17 -3.13
CA GLU A 492 14.72 18.67 -3.25
C GLU A 492 15.29 19.15 -1.92
N ARG A 493 14.56 20.00 -1.19
CA ARG A 493 15.00 20.59 0.09
C ARG A 493 15.26 19.55 1.17
N LEU A 494 14.46 18.48 1.21
CA LEU A 494 14.63 17.40 2.17
C LEU A 494 15.65 16.34 1.71
N HIS A 495 16.24 16.51 0.52
CA HIS A 495 17.17 15.55 -0.08
C HIS A 495 16.60 14.13 -0.12
N CYS A 496 15.33 14.01 -0.50
CA CYS A 496 14.65 12.73 -0.49
C CYS A 496 15.27 11.78 -1.53
N ARG A 497 15.28 10.48 -1.19
CA ARG A 497 15.75 9.40 -2.05
C ARG A 497 14.80 9.22 -3.25
N ASN A 498 15.23 8.44 -4.23
CA ASN A 498 14.43 8.11 -5.41
C ASN A 498 13.54 6.88 -5.19
N PHE A 499 12.61 6.62 -6.10
CA PHE A 499 11.66 5.53 -5.97
C PHE A 499 12.31 4.14 -6.12
N SER A 500 13.40 4.03 -6.89
CA SER A 500 14.20 2.79 -6.95
C SER A 500 14.69 2.40 -5.55
N TRP A 501 15.23 3.35 -4.79
CA TRP A 501 15.65 3.11 -3.41
C TRP A 501 14.50 2.60 -2.54
N TYR A 502 13.30 3.16 -2.69
CA TYR A 502 12.13 2.69 -1.93
C TYR A 502 11.79 1.23 -2.24
N LEU A 503 11.76 0.83 -3.52
CA LEU A 503 11.50 -0.55 -3.92
C LEU A 503 12.62 -1.50 -3.45
N GLU A 504 13.87 -1.06 -3.50
CA GLU A 504 15.04 -1.88 -3.12
C GLU A 504 15.28 -1.99 -1.61
N ASN A 505 14.70 -1.10 -0.78
CA ASN A 505 15.02 -1.02 0.65
C ASN A 505 13.80 -1.10 1.58
N ILE A 506 12.62 -0.73 1.08
CA ILE A 506 11.39 -0.66 1.89
C ILE A 506 10.39 -1.72 1.45
N PHE A 507 10.17 -1.88 0.14
CA PHE A 507 9.21 -2.83 -0.41
C PHE A 507 9.86 -3.84 -1.36
N THR A 508 10.84 -4.56 -0.82
CA THR A 508 11.72 -5.51 -1.55
C THR A 508 10.98 -6.70 -2.17
N GLU A 509 9.82 -7.05 -1.62
CA GLU A 509 9.00 -8.16 -2.10
C GLU A 509 8.01 -7.73 -3.20
N ALA A 510 7.93 -6.43 -3.50
CA ALA A 510 7.05 -5.93 -4.54
C ALA A 510 7.47 -6.49 -5.89
N PHE A 511 6.53 -7.12 -6.59
CA PHE A 511 6.72 -7.37 -8.01
C PHE A 511 6.73 -6.03 -8.75
N VAL A 512 7.79 -5.75 -9.50
CA VAL A 512 7.94 -4.55 -10.32
C VAL A 512 7.80 -4.93 -11.80
N PRO A 513 6.72 -4.52 -12.49
CA PRO A 513 6.59 -4.71 -13.93
C PRO A 513 7.69 -4.01 -14.73
N ASP A 514 7.92 -4.48 -15.96
CA ASP A 514 8.83 -3.85 -16.90
C ASP A 514 8.43 -2.36 -17.08
N LEU A 515 9.39 -1.43 -16.92
CA LEU A 515 9.14 -0.01 -17.17
C LEU A 515 8.69 0.27 -18.61
N ASN A 516 9.21 -0.52 -19.54
CA ASN A 516 8.91 -0.46 -20.97
C ASN A 516 8.55 -1.88 -21.47
N PRO A 517 7.31 -2.35 -21.24
CA PRO A 517 6.88 -3.66 -21.73
C PRO A 517 6.91 -3.68 -23.27
N VAL A 518 7.12 -4.86 -23.86
CA VAL A 518 7.27 -5.02 -25.32
C VAL A 518 5.97 -4.61 -26.03
N LEU A 519 4.83 -5.10 -25.52
CA LEU A 519 3.49 -4.70 -25.93
C LEU A 519 2.61 -4.61 -24.68
N TYR A 520 1.59 -3.75 -24.71
CA TYR A 520 0.62 -3.65 -23.63
C TYR A 520 -0.69 -3.07 -24.15
N GLY A 521 -1.78 -3.27 -23.41
CA GLY A 521 -3.12 -2.80 -23.78
C GLY A 521 -4.12 -3.95 -23.77
N SER A 522 -5.09 -3.90 -24.69
CA SER A 522 -6.09 -4.96 -24.81
C SER A 522 -5.77 -5.90 -25.97
N LEU A 523 -5.78 -7.21 -25.72
CA LEU A 523 -5.47 -8.21 -26.74
C LEU A 523 -6.74 -8.57 -27.52
N LYS A 524 -6.89 -7.99 -28.71
CA LYS A 524 -8.06 -8.11 -29.57
C LYS A 524 -7.93 -9.29 -30.53
N ASN A 525 -8.99 -10.08 -30.68
CA ASN A 525 -9.13 -11.07 -31.75
C ASN A 525 -9.68 -10.40 -33.02
N ILE A 526 -9.06 -10.66 -34.17
CA ILE A 526 -9.42 -10.01 -35.44
C ILE A 526 -10.76 -10.50 -35.99
N ALA A 527 -11.04 -11.81 -35.93
CA ALA A 527 -12.26 -12.38 -36.51
C ALA A 527 -13.52 -11.98 -35.74
N THR A 528 -13.48 -12.01 -34.41
CA THR A 528 -14.66 -11.73 -33.55
C THR A 528 -14.79 -10.27 -33.15
N ASN A 529 -13.75 -9.45 -33.37
CA ASN A 529 -13.70 -8.05 -32.94
C ASN A 529 -13.93 -7.87 -31.42
N THR A 530 -13.56 -8.89 -30.63
CA THR A 530 -13.66 -8.92 -29.16
C THR A 530 -12.27 -9.00 -28.54
N CYS A 531 -12.16 -8.61 -27.27
CA CYS A 531 -10.90 -8.59 -26.54
C CYS A 531 -10.85 -9.72 -25.51
N LEU A 532 -9.63 -10.18 -25.25
CA LEU A 532 -9.33 -11.07 -24.15
C LEU A 532 -9.65 -10.37 -22.82
N ASP A 533 -10.37 -11.07 -21.95
CA ASP A 533 -10.85 -10.54 -20.68
C ASP A 533 -10.68 -11.61 -19.60
N ILE A 534 -10.16 -11.25 -18.42
CA ILE A 534 -10.01 -12.20 -17.32
C ILE A 534 -11.34 -12.58 -16.66
N GLY A 535 -12.43 -11.88 -16.98
CA GLY A 535 -13.75 -12.05 -16.39
C GLY A 535 -13.85 -11.45 -14.99
N GLU A 536 -15.07 -11.38 -14.46
CA GLU A 536 -15.28 -10.88 -13.10
C GLU A 536 -14.70 -11.84 -12.04
N LYS A 537 -13.91 -11.28 -11.11
CA LYS A 537 -13.41 -12.00 -9.92
C LYS A 537 -12.67 -13.30 -10.29
N ASN A 538 -11.64 -13.18 -11.12
CA ASN A 538 -10.74 -14.28 -11.45
C ASN A 538 -9.48 -14.21 -10.57
N PRO A 539 -9.39 -15.00 -9.48
CA PRO A 539 -8.24 -14.96 -8.58
C PRO A 539 -7.02 -15.72 -9.12
N GLY A 540 -7.09 -16.24 -10.35
CA GLY A 540 -6.24 -17.31 -10.88
C GLY A 540 -6.98 -18.67 -10.88
N GLY A 541 -6.68 -19.51 -11.85
CA GLY A 541 -7.24 -20.85 -12.03
C GLY A 541 -8.53 -20.94 -12.84
N LYS A 542 -9.10 -19.81 -13.28
CA LYS A 542 -10.29 -19.80 -14.15
C LYS A 542 -9.94 -19.39 -15.58
N SER A 543 -10.69 -19.94 -16.52
CA SER A 543 -10.57 -19.63 -17.95
C SER A 543 -10.80 -18.15 -18.23
N VAL A 544 -10.08 -17.64 -19.23
CA VAL A 544 -10.31 -16.31 -19.81
C VAL A 544 -11.55 -16.33 -20.70
N VAL A 545 -12.16 -15.16 -20.89
CA VAL A 545 -13.35 -14.99 -21.72
C VAL A 545 -13.11 -13.96 -22.82
N LEU A 546 -14.03 -13.90 -23.78
CA LEU A 546 -14.09 -12.82 -24.76
C LEU A 546 -15.15 -11.81 -24.34
N PHE A 547 -14.82 -10.53 -24.44
CA PHE A 547 -15.77 -9.46 -24.18
C PHE A 547 -15.61 -8.31 -25.20
N ILE A 548 -16.59 -7.43 -25.28
CA ILE A 548 -16.50 -6.24 -26.14
C ILE A 548 -15.29 -5.42 -25.70
N CYS A 549 -14.43 -5.06 -26.66
CA CYS A 549 -13.27 -4.22 -26.40
C CYS A 549 -13.73 -2.85 -25.90
N HIS A 550 -13.57 -2.58 -24.60
CA HIS A 550 -14.03 -1.34 -23.98
C HIS A 550 -12.88 -0.36 -23.69
N ASN A 551 -11.62 -0.79 -23.86
CA ASN A 551 -10.42 0.04 -23.72
C ASN A 551 -10.27 0.75 -22.37
N MET A 552 -11.02 0.35 -21.34
CA MET A 552 -10.95 0.95 -19.99
C MET A 552 -9.73 0.47 -19.18
N GLY A 553 -9.00 -0.53 -19.68
CA GLY A 553 -8.01 -1.25 -18.87
C GLY A 553 -8.70 -2.18 -17.87
N ILE A 554 -8.07 -2.43 -16.73
CA ILE A 554 -8.59 -3.36 -15.71
C ILE A 554 -8.65 -4.78 -16.27
N ASN A 555 -9.83 -5.40 -16.42
CA ASN A 555 -9.96 -6.82 -16.79
C ASN A 555 -9.41 -7.17 -18.19
N GLN A 556 -9.34 -6.18 -19.09
CA GLN A 556 -8.80 -6.34 -20.45
C GLN A 556 -7.36 -5.85 -20.58
N TYR A 557 -6.68 -5.52 -19.48
CA TYR A 557 -5.28 -5.12 -19.52
C TYR A 557 -4.37 -6.35 -19.53
N PHE A 558 -3.54 -6.44 -20.56
CA PHE A 558 -2.45 -7.41 -20.65
C PHE A 558 -1.14 -6.71 -21.02
N GLU A 559 -0.03 -7.26 -20.54
CA GLU A 559 1.34 -6.90 -20.93
C GLU A 559 2.03 -8.12 -21.53
N TYR A 560 2.69 -7.91 -22.66
CA TYR A 560 3.66 -8.85 -23.20
C TYR A 560 5.05 -8.46 -22.72
N THR A 561 5.65 -9.30 -21.87
CA THR A 561 6.91 -9.00 -21.19
C THR A 561 8.13 -9.36 -22.03
N SER A 562 9.29 -8.82 -21.65
CA SER A 562 10.59 -9.23 -22.20
C SER A 562 10.90 -10.73 -22.00
N HIS A 563 10.24 -11.36 -21.03
CA HIS A 563 10.32 -12.79 -20.72
C HIS A 563 9.28 -13.64 -21.47
N GLN A 564 8.61 -13.06 -22.48
CA GLN A 564 7.62 -13.74 -23.32
C GLN A 564 6.36 -14.23 -22.56
N GLU A 565 5.97 -13.54 -21.50
CA GLU A 565 4.71 -13.84 -20.79
C GLU A 565 3.62 -12.85 -21.19
N LEU A 566 2.37 -13.33 -21.25
CA LEU A 566 1.18 -12.48 -21.35
C LEU A 566 0.60 -12.30 -19.95
N ARG A 567 0.94 -11.19 -19.32
CA ARG A 567 0.60 -10.89 -17.93
C ARG A 567 -0.65 -10.05 -17.82
N HIS A 568 -1.53 -10.41 -16.89
CA HIS A 568 -2.53 -9.52 -16.32
C HIS A 568 -2.10 -9.19 -14.89
N ASN A 569 -1.64 -7.96 -14.66
CA ASN A 569 -0.96 -7.57 -13.44
C ASN A 569 -1.50 -6.25 -12.85
N ILE A 570 -2.83 -6.23 -12.66
CA ILE A 570 -3.54 -5.15 -11.97
C ILE A 570 -3.59 -5.43 -10.46
N ASP A 571 -4.33 -6.46 -10.03
CA ASP A 571 -4.47 -6.87 -8.62
C ASP A 571 -3.43 -7.93 -8.23
N LYS A 572 -3.41 -9.04 -8.98
CA LYS A 572 -2.44 -10.12 -8.80
C LYS A 572 -1.55 -10.23 -10.03
N GLN A 573 -0.36 -10.79 -9.84
CA GLN A 573 0.53 -11.16 -10.94
C GLN A 573 0.01 -12.43 -11.61
N LEU A 574 -0.92 -12.28 -12.54
CA LEU A 574 -1.48 -13.39 -13.30
C LEU A 574 -0.83 -13.48 -14.69
N CYS A 575 -0.63 -14.69 -15.18
CA CYS A 575 -0.08 -15.02 -16.48
C CYS A 575 -1.07 -15.90 -17.24
N LEU A 576 -1.24 -15.62 -18.53
CA LEU A 576 -1.99 -16.49 -19.44
C LEU A 576 -1.30 -17.87 -19.46
N HIS A 577 -2.06 -18.90 -19.16
CA HIS A 577 -1.59 -20.26 -18.96
C HIS A 577 -2.23 -21.20 -19.99
N ALA A 578 -1.37 -21.82 -20.79
CA ALA A 578 -1.71 -22.77 -21.83
C ALA A 578 -2.25 -24.10 -21.26
N THR A 579 -3.40 -24.57 -21.74
CA THR A 579 -4.09 -25.79 -21.30
C THR A 579 -4.19 -26.84 -22.40
N ILE A 580 -4.31 -28.12 -22.06
CA ILE A 580 -4.40 -29.18 -23.08
C ILE A 580 -5.81 -29.17 -23.70
N GLU A 581 -5.89 -29.20 -25.03
CA GLU A 581 -7.16 -29.32 -25.77
C GLU A 581 -7.96 -30.54 -25.27
N PRO A 582 -9.28 -30.42 -25.00
CA PRO A 582 -10.19 -29.32 -25.36
C PRO A 582 -10.37 -28.23 -24.29
N GLU A 583 -9.56 -28.21 -23.23
CA GLU A 583 -9.76 -27.26 -22.13
C GLU A 583 -9.44 -25.81 -22.54
N PRO A 584 -10.29 -24.82 -22.17
CA PRO A 584 -10.02 -23.41 -22.43
C PRO A 584 -8.81 -22.89 -21.66
N VAL A 585 -8.06 -22.00 -22.32
CA VAL A 585 -6.92 -21.29 -21.74
C VAL A 585 -7.39 -20.52 -20.50
N ARG A 586 -6.52 -20.45 -19.49
CA ARG A 586 -6.82 -19.80 -18.21
C ARG A 586 -5.74 -18.81 -17.82
N VAL A 587 -5.97 -18.09 -16.73
CA VAL A 587 -4.91 -17.32 -16.07
C VAL A 587 -4.52 -18.00 -14.77
N GLU A 588 -3.24 -18.01 -14.44
CA GLU A 588 -2.70 -18.51 -13.18
C GLU A 588 -1.72 -17.51 -12.58
N LEU A 589 -1.33 -17.69 -11.32
CA LEU A 589 -0.22 -16.91 -10.77
C LEU A 589 1.03 -17.10 -11.64
N CYS A 590 1.71 -16.02 -11.95
CA CYS A 590 2.95 -16.06 -12.71
C CYS A 590 4.02 -16.85 -11.95
N ASN A 591 4.65 -17.81 -12.64
CA ASN A 591 5.78 -18.56 -12.10
C ASN A 591 7.03 -17.68 -11.99
N PHE A 592 7.22 -16.76 -12.92
CA PHE A 592 8.29 -15.78 -12.84
C PHE A 592 7.89 -14.63 -11.90
N GLN A 593 8.67 -14.44 -10.84
CA GLN A 593 8.48 -13.43 -9.80
C GLN A 593 9.71 -12.54 -9.61
N GLY A 594 10.72 -12.66 -10.50
CA GLY A 594 11.99 -11.92 -10.42
C GLY A 594 13.19 -12.87 -10.25
N GLU A 595 14.26 -12.35 -9.65
CA GLU A 595 15.52 -13.09 -9.49
C GLU A 595 15.32 -14.48 -8.85
N GLY A 596 15.96 -15.49 -9.42
CA GLY A 596 15.88 -16.88 -8.95
C GLY A 596 14.66 -17.67 -9.44
N THR A 597 13.75 -17.06 -10.20
CA THR A 597 12.61 -17.75 -10.84
C THR A 597 12.69 -17.68 -12.37
N VAL A 598 11.98 -18.57 -13.07
CA VAL A 598 11.89 -18.57 -14.54
C VAL A 598 10.44 -18.74 -14.99
N PRO A 599 10.04 -18.19 -16.15
CA PRO A 599 8.70 -18.41 -16.69
C PRO A 599 8.42 -19.90 -16.91
N ALA A 600 7.21 -20.34 -16.58
CA ALA A 600 6.80 -21.71 -16.91
C ALA A 600 6.62 -21.84 -18.44
N PRO A 601 6.96 -22.99 -19.04
CA PRO A 601 6.73 -23.21 -20.47
C PRO A 601 5.26 -23.05 -20.89
N GLN A 602 4.31 -23.38 -20.01
CA GLN A 602 2.87 -23.16 -20.21
C GLN A 602 2.47 -21.67 -20.19
N GLN A 603 3.28 -20.81 -19.58
CA GLN A 603 3.04 -19.37 -19.49
C GLN A 603 3.87 -18.56 -20.50
N THR A 604 4.67 -19.25 -21.33
CA THR A 604 5.53 -18.63 -22.33
C THR A 604 4.82 -18.60 -23.69
N TRP A 605 4.72 -17.42 -24.30
CA TRP A 605 4.02 -17.17 -25.54
C TRP A 605 4.89 -16.38 -26.51
N SER A 606 4.94 -16.79 -27.77
CA SER A 606 5.69 -16.09 -28.82
C SER A 606 4.74 -15.54 -29.87
N PHE A 607 4.87 -14.24 -30.19
CA PHE A 607 4.19 -13.66 -31.34
C PHE A 607 4.95 -14.06 -32.61
N ILE A 608 4.35 -14.93 -33.44
CA ILE A 608 4.88 -15.30 -34.75
C ILE A 608 4.05 -14.62 -35.83
N LEU A 609 4.71 -14.22 -36.94
CA LEU A 609 4.08 -13.46 -38.02
C LEU A 609 3.35 -12.20 -37.54
N ILE A 610 3.73 -11.64 -36.38
CA ILE A 610 3.12 -10.45 -35.73
C ILE A 610 1.73 -10.72 -35.11
N TYR A 611 0.91 -11.61 -35.66
CA TYR A 611 -0.49 -11.78 -35.25
C TYR A 611 -0.85 -13.15 -34.66
N LEU A 612 0.00 -14.17 -34.77
CA LEU A 612 -0.28 -15.48 -34.16
C LEU A 612 0.39 -15.57 -32.78
N VAL A 613 -0.37 -16.00 -31.77
CA VAL A 613 0.12 -16.16 -30.39
C VAL A 613 0.40 -17.65 -30.13
N LEU A 614 1.66 -18.05 -30.29
CA LEU A 614 2.14 -19.43 -30.17
C LEU A 614 2.52 -19.74 -28.72
N ASN A 615 2.02 -20.84 -28.15
CA ASN A 615 2.65 -21.44 -26.98
C ASN A 615 3.73 -22.43 -27.42
N VAL A 616 4.97 -22.21 -26.94
CA VAL A 616 6.15 -22.98 -27.38
C VAL A 616 6.08 -24.43 -26.93
N LEU A 617 5.60 -24.71 -25.71
CA LEU A 617 5.53 -26.07 -25.16
C LEU A 617 4.62 -26.98 -26.01
N PHE A 618 3.42 -26.50 -26.35
CA PHE A 618 2.44 -27.29 -27.08
C PHE A 618 2.56 -27.16 -28.60
N SER A 619 3.38 -26.23 -29.11
CA SER A 619 3.48 -25.90 -30.53
C SER A 619 2.11 -25.58 -31.16
N LYS A 620 1.25 -24.90 -30.40
CA LYS A 620 -0.13 -24.55 -30.78
C LYS A 620 -0.38 -23.06 -30.59
N CYS A 621 -1.28 -22.51 -31.40
CA CYS A 621 -1.66 -21.10 -31.41
C CYS A 621 -2.99 -20.88 -30.68
N LEU A 622 -3.11 -19.73 -30.03
CA LEU A 622 -4.33 -19.27 -29.38
C LEU A 622 -5.43 -19.02 -30.43
N MET A 623 -6.59 -19.63 -30.25
CA MET A 623 -7.72 -19.56 -31.18
C MET A 623 -9.03 -19.33 -30.45
N VAL A 624 -9.93 -18.58 -31.11
CA VAL A 624 -11.33 -18.52 -30.72
C VAL A 624 -12.13 -19.61 -31.44
N GLU A 625 -12.77 -20.51 -30.70
CA GLU A 625 -13.62 -21.59 -31.23
C GLU A 625 -14.90 -21.69 -30.39
N TYR A 626 -16.07 -21.53 -31.04
CA TYR A 626 -17.39 -21.55 -30.39
C TYR A 626 -17.51 -20.64 -29.14
N GLY A 627 -16.83 -19.49 -29.15
CA GLY A 627 -16.82 -18.53 -28.05
C GLY A 627 -15.83 -18.85 -26.92
N ASN A 628 -15.15 -19.99 -26.97
CA ASN A 628 -14.08 -20.35 -26.04
C ASN A 628 -12.71 -19.95 -26.61
N ILE A 629 -11.76 -19.69 -25.73
CA ILE A 629 -10.36 -19.42 -26.08
C ILE A 629 -9.57 -20.69 -25.78
N ILE A 630 -9.09 -21.35 -26.83
CA ILE A 630 -8.41 -22.65 -26.77
C ILE A 630 -7.10 -22.61 -27.57
N MET A 631 -6.33 -23.69 -27.54
CA MET A 631 -5.13 -23.85 -28.38
C MET A 631 -5.36 -24.87 -29.50
N LYS A 632 -5.01 -24.48 -30.73
CA LYS A 632 -5.11 -25.32 -31.94
C LYS A 632 -3.81 -25.27 -32.74
N ASN A 633 -3.68 -26.15 -33.74
CA ASN A 633 -2.55 -26.07 -34.67
C ASN A 633 -2.53 -24.69 -35.34
N CYS A 634 -1.34 -24.11 -35.45
CA CYS A 634 -1.16 -22.78 -36.01
C CYS A 634 -1.54 -22.76 -37.50
N ASP A 635 -2.51 -21.91 -37.85
CA ASP A 635 -2.98 -21.70 -39.22
C ASP A 635 -2.98 -20.20 -39.52
N PRO A 636 -1.97 -19.69 -40.25
CA PRO A 636 -1.88 -18.28 -40.62
C PRO A 636 -3.06 -17.77 -41.46
N ALA A 637 -3.80 -18.64 -42.16
CA ALA A 637 -4.96 -18.25 -42.95
C ALA A 637 -6.23 -18.10 -42.10
N ASN A 638 -6.23 -18.59 -40.87
CA ASN A 638 -7.39 -18.56 -39.99
C ASN A 638 -7.40 -17.30 -39.12
N ASN A 639 -8.27 -16.35 -39.47
CA ASN A 639 -8.40 -15.07 -38.76
C ASN A 639 -8.84 -15.22 -37.30
N TYR A 640 -9.43 -16.36 -36.89
CA TYR A 640 -9.76 -16.62 -35.48
C TYR A 640 -8.52 -16.87 -34.61
N GLN A 641 -7.35 -17.09 -35.22
CA GLN A 641 -6.05 -17.18 -34.54
C GLN A 641 -5.27 -15.86 -34.54
N HIS A 642 -5.80 -14.81 -35.17
CA HIS A 642 -5.09 -13.53 -35.28
C HIS A 642 -5.44 -12.64 -34.10
N TRP A 643 -4.41 -12.18 -33.39
CA TRP A 643 -4.51 -11.32 -32.22
C TRP A 643 -3.64 -10.08 -32.37
N SER A 644 -4.14 -8.94 -31.89
CA SER A 644 -3.42 -7.66 -31.92
C SER A 644 -3.64 -6.88 -30.64
N PHE A 645 -2.60 -6.24 -30.11
CA PHE A 645 -2.75 -5.25 -29.03
C PHE A 645 -3.36 -3.96 -29.58
N ILE A 646 -4.30 -3.37 -28.82
CA ILE A 646 -4.96 -2.09 -29.09
C ILE A 646 -4.99 -1.16 -27.87
#